data_AF-A0A3L6MVY3-F1
#
_entry.id   AF-A0A3L6MVY3-F1
#
_cell.length_a   1.000
_cell.length_b   1.000
_cell.length_c   1.000
_cell.angle_alpha   90.00
_cell.angle_beta   90.00
_cell.angle_gamma   90.00
#
_symmetry.space_group_name_H-M   'P 1'
#
loop_
_entity.id
_entity.type
_entity.pdbx_description
1 polymer ?
#
loop_
_entity_poly.entity_id
_entity_poly.type
_entity_poly.pdbx_seq_one_letter_code
_entity_poly.pdbx_strand_id
1 'polypeptide(L)'
;MNDRDLQDYAVLAVAEPYALNIEGSVVTTPNSHRNWIKYIPTKRHEMQWPIRSMLWIRSDLEAEQVPIPSADLTGAILRWPDREVLVVSVYVAGKDEDALRTAIRQLHTTIESFRSSTAKRTDIILVGDFNRHDQLWGGDEVTGRRQGEAGPIIDLMDEHGLLSLLPRGTKTWEGPGGESTIDLTLASAELADEMVHCGIHPTEHGSDHRAIQTEFDLTGPERTADSRLLFKNAPWNAIRERVKDKLTPLPWDDDVQTQTDRLMEVVLDAIHELVPRAKPSPYAKRWWMADLTKLRRTYTFWRNLARARRRAGQLIDSLEDRTKEAAKEYHDAIRKQKKAHWDGFLADGTNIWQAAKYLKDGDETNGDKVPPLKRADGTTTQDKVEQAEELLSVFFPPLPADIEDEGPRPRRREVAMPNLTMEEVEEKVMEAKAWKAPGQDGLPAMVWKQLWSVVKERVLHLFHTSLSQGRLPDQWRTAKIIPLKKPGKDDYKKAKSWRPISLLSTLGKILEAVVADRISYTVETYGLLPTNHFGARKRRSAEQALLLFQEQVYKAWRNRKVVSLVSFDVKGAYNGVLKDRLLQRLEARGMPRRLVRWIDAFCSSRTATITVNGYTSALRELPQAGLPQGSPLSPVPFLFFNADLVQSRIDSKGGSMAFVDDYSAWITGPTAEENRDGIQAIIDRALAWERRSGATSECDKTTIVHFTRVIDRTSRRIPFTIKGDVIKPKRKAKILGVILDAKLRFKKHMAEAATRGLAAAMCLRRLKMLSPQTARQLLAATVAPTMDYASVVWSHARGERELSWFNRAQRMGARAITGAFRTVSTVVAEAEASIQTVCERHVQAGTRLYINMKTLPKTHPLATLKVSVSRRYMSPLKRLALAHEGSGIERMETIQAYTVPPWVNFHPSGSISSPEALSSSSVSVLSFLGVSPLPGIDTYEENSRQEHRHPRTTNL
;
A
#
# COMPACT_ATOMS: atom_id res chain seq x y z
N MET A 1 10.13 -2.93 -27.03
CA MET A 1 9.14 -2.71 -25.93
C MET A 1 8.38 -1.40 -26.02
N ASN A 2 9.04 -0.23 -26.19
CA ASN A 2 8.35 1.07 -26.31
C ASN A 2 8.01 1.46 -27.77
N ASP A 3 7.95 0.48 -28.66
CA ASP A 3 7.71 0.70 -30.09
C ASP A 3 6.24 0.42 -30.42
N ARG A 4 5.60 1.26 -31.26
CA ARG A 4 4.16 1.15 -31.58
C ARG A 4 3.86 -0.19 -32.22
N ASP A 5 4.75 -0.63 -33.08
CA ASP A 5 4.59 -1.84 -33.87
C ASP A 5 4.67 -3.10 -32.98
N LEU A 6 5.31 -3.01 -31.82
CA LEU A 6 5.42 -4.12 -30.88
C LEU A 6 4.23 -4.27 -29.94
N GLN A 7 3.27 -3.34 -29.93
CA GLN A 7 2.24 -3.32 -28.89
C GLN A 7 1.25 -4.48 -28.95
N ASP A 8 0.96 -4.98 -30.14
CA ASP A 8 -0.12 -5.93 -30.35
C ASP A 8 0.35 -7.39 -30.22
N TYR A 9 1.67 -7.60 -30.19
CA TYR A 9 2.29 -8.89 -29.90
C TYR A 9 1.89 -9.42 -28.51
N ALA A 10 1.60 -10.72 -28.45
CA ALA A 10 1.31 -11.42 -27.20
C ALA A 10 2.57 -11.63 -26.34
N VAL A 11 3.70 -11.92 -26.99
CA VAL A 11 4.97 -12.27 -26.34
C VAL A 11 6.14 -11.60 -27.04
N LEU A 12 7.12 -11.13 -26.26
CA LEU A 12 8.46 -10.80 -26.75
C LEU A 12 9.46 -11.75 -26.08
N ALA A 13 10.13 -12.58 -26.87
CA ALA A 13 11.25 -13.41 -26.42
C ALA A 13 12.57 -12.66 -26.59
N VAL A 14 13.43 -12.70 -25.58
CA VAL A 14 14.71 -12.00 -25.59
C VAL A 14 15.81 -12.97 -25.18
N ALA A 15 16.67 -13.31 -26.14
CA ALA A 15 17.95 -13.97 -25.88
C ALA A 15 18.98 -12.95 -25.36
N GLU A 16 19.85 -13.41 -24.47
CA GLU A 16 20.92 -12.64 -23.82
C GLU A 16 20.48 -11.25 -23.30
N PRO A 17 19.44 -11.18 -22.46
CA PRO A 17 18.97 -9.90 -21.96
C PRO A 17 20.02 -9.24 -21.07
N TYR A 18 20.08 -7.91 -21.12
CA TYR A 18 20.94 -7.17 -20.18
C TYR A 18 20.42 -7.36 -18.74
N ALA A 19 21.10 -8.22 -17.99
CA ALA A 19 20.76 -8.61 -16.64
C ALA A 19 22.01 -8.59 -15.73
N LEU A 20 21.86 -8.07 -14.52
CA LEU A 20 22.94 -8.00 -13.52
C LEU A 20 22.45 -8.59 -12.20
N ASN A 21 23.34 -9.25 -11.48
CA ASN A 21 23.09 -9.66 -10.11
C ASN A 21 23.45 -8.51 -9.15
N ILE A 22 22.46 -7.94 -8.45
CA ILE A 22 22.62 -6.85 -7.49
C ILE A 22 22.06 -7.33 -6.14
N GLU A 23 22.94 -7.48 -5.14
CA GLU A 23 22.57 -7.89 -3.78
C GLU A 23 21.73 -9.20 -3.74
N GLY A 24 22.03 -10.17 -4.62
CA GLY A 24 21.35 -11.47 -4.71
C GLY A 24 20.07 -11.47 -5.57
N SER A 25 19.72 -10.33 -6.17
CA SER A 25 18.56 -10.18 -7.06
C SER A 25 18.97 -9.90 -8.51
N VAL A 26 18.33 -10.56 -9.47
CA VAL A 26 18.56 -10.31 -10.90
C VAL A 26 17.77 -9.08 -11.32
N VAL A 27 18.49 -8.05 -11.75
CA VAL A 27 17.93 -6.79 -12.27
C VAL A 27 18.13 -6.76 -13.79
N THR A 28 17.03 -6.70 -14.52
CA THR A 28 17.02 -6.60 -16.00
C THR A 28 16.84 -5.16 -16.46
N THR A 29 17.21 -4.85 -17.69
CA THR A 29 16.84 -3.58 -18.36
C THR A 29 15.93 -3.83 -19.56
N PRO A 30 14.68 -3.32 -19.56
CA PRO A 30 14.02 -2.60 -18.48
C PRO A 30 13.70 -3.51 -17.27
N ASN A 31 13.64 -2.93 -16.07
CA ASN A 31 13.33 -3.70 -14.87
C ASN A 31 11.83 -4.05 -14.78
N SER A 32 10.96 -3.18 -15.29
CA SER A 32 9.50 -3.38 -15.33
C SER A 32 8.87 -2.59 -16.48
N HIS A 33 7.66 -2.98 -16.86
CA HIS A 33 6.86 -2.30 -17.87
C HIS A 33 5.37 -2.39 -17.52
N ARG A 34 4.56 -1.39 -17.91
CA ARG A 34 3.12 -1.37 -17.59
C ARG A 34 2.31 -2.38 -18.40
N ASN A 35 2.66 -2.56 -19.67
CA ASN A 35 1.95 -3.44 -20.61
C ASN A 35 2.50 -4.87 -20.68
N TRP A 36 3.63 -5.15 -20.03
CA TRP A 36 4.32 -6.42 -20.18
C TRP A 36 4.65 -6.99 -18.81
N ILE A 37 4.30 -8.25 -18.60
CA ILE A 37 4.71 -9.08 -17.47
C ILE A 37 6.04 -9.71 -17.84
N LYS A 38 7.03 -9.61 -16.95
CA LYS A 38 8.35 -10.18 -17.15
C LYS A 38 8.41 -11.58 -16.55
N TYR A 39 8.87 -12.56 -17.31
CA TYR A 39 9.30 -13.85 -16.80
C TYR A 39 10.79 -14.05 -17.11
N ILE A 40 11.54 -14.43 -16.08
CA ILE A 40 12.98 -14.74 -16.16
C ILE A 40 13.20 -16.19 -15.73
N PRO A 41 14.29 -16.84 -16.14
CA PRO A 41 14.62 -18.20 -15.76
C PRO A 41 14.52 -18.45 -14.25
N THR A 42 14.04 -19.63 -13.88
CA THR A 42 13.89 -20.01 -12.46
C THR A 42 15.23 -20.42 -11.83
N LYS A 43 16.21 -20.79 -12.65
CA LYS A 43 17.61 -20.97 -12.28
C LYS A 43 18.45 -19.81 -12.78
N ARG A 44 19.63 -19.64 -12.17
CA ARG A 44 20.54 -18.54 -12.47
C ARG A 44 21.97 -19.08 -12.54
N HIS A 45 22.77 -18.50 -13.42
CA HIS A 45 24.22 -18.68 -13.40
C HIS A 45 24.82 -17.90 -12.23
N GLU A 46 25.91 -18.40 -11.65
CA GLU A 46 26.70 -17.69 -10.63
C GLU A 46 27.64 -16.62 -11.23
N MET A 47 27.67 -16.53 -12.56
CA MET A 47 28.54 -15.64 -13.33
C MET A 47 27.96 -14.21 -13.46
N GLN A 48 28.70 -13.35 -14.16
CA GLN A 48 28.34 -11.95 -14.43
C GLN A 48 26.97 -11.78 -15.12
N TRP A 49 26.60 -12.74 -15.98
CA TRP A 49 25.32 -12.78 -16.69
C TRP A 49 24.43 -13.88 -16.09
N PRO A 50 23.49 -13.54 -15.19
CA PRO A 50 22.79 -14.54 -14.40
C PRO A 50 21.73 -15.32 -15.17
N ILE A 51 21.30 -14.82 -16.34
CA ILE A 51 20.25 -15.41 -17.20
C ILE A 51 20.60 -15.17 -18.67
N ARG A 52 20.17 -16.06 -19.58
CA ARG A 52 20.36 -15.94 -21.04
C ARG A 52 19.08 -15.95 -21.86
N SER A 53 17.93 -16.21 -21.25
CA SER A 53 16.62 -16.02 -21.89
C SER A 53 15.68 -15.22 -21.01
N MET A 54 14.64 -14.65 -21.60
CA MET A 54 13.59 -13.90 -20.91
C MET A 54 12.34 -13.80 -21.79
N LEU A 55 11.17 -13.82 -21.17
CA LEU A 55 9.89 -13.55 -21.83
C LEU A 55 9.26 -12.26 -21.29
N TRP A 56 8.69 -11.47 -22.19
CA TRP A 56 7.74 -10.42 -21.85
C TRP A 56 6.38 -10.78 -22.41
N ILE A 57 5.39 -10.96 -21.55
CA ILE A 57 4.03 -11.34 -21.95
C ILE A 57 3.08 -10.17 -21.77
N ARG A 58 2.19 -9.95 -22.73
CA ARG A 58 1.20 -8.88 -22.67
C ARG A 58 0.35 -8.99 -21.41
N SER A 59 0.21 -7.90 -20.67
CA SER A 59 -0.23 -7.93 -19.26
C SER A 59 -1.70 -8.28 -19.01
N ASP A 60 -2.51 -8.19 -20.06
CA ASP A 60 -3.95 -8.51 -20.13
C ASP A 60 -4.21 -10.00 -20.35
N LEU A 61 -3.28 -10.70 -21.01
CA LEU A 61 -3.34 -12.14 -21.25
C LEU A 61 -3.22 -12.93 -19.94
N GLU A 62 -3.92 -14.07 -19.90
CA GLU A 62 -3.76 -15.03 -18.82
C GLU A 62 -2.53 -15.88 -19.09
N ALA A 63 -1.53 -15.74 -18.22
CA ALA A 63 -0.25 -16.39 -18.37
C ALA A 63 0.27 -16.91 -17.04
N GLU A 64 0.91 -18.07 -17.09
CA GLU A 64 1.58 -18.70 -15.94
C GLU A 64 3.01 -19.05 -16.32
N GLN A 65 3.96 -18.73 -15.44
CA GLN A 65 5.36 -19.08 -15.66
C GLN A 65 5.57 -20.58 -15.42
N VAL A 66 6.26 -21.25 -16.35
CA VAL A 66 6.65 -22.66 -16.22
C VAL A 66 8.07 -22.74 -15.65
N PRO A 67 8.29 -23.45 -14.53
CA PRO A 67 9.62 -23.60 -13.96
C PRO A 67 10.46 -24.60 -14.74
N ILE A 68 11.33 -24.09 -15.61
CA ILE A 68 12.33 -24.90 -16.32
C ILE A 68 13.66 -24.83 -15.55
N PRO A 69 14.31 -25.97 -15.24
CA PRO A 69 15.55 -26.01 -14.44
C PRO A 69 16.81 -25.58 -15.23
N SER A 70 16.75 -24.45 -15.92
CA SER A 70 17.87 -23.85 -16.63
C SER A 70 17.86 -22.32 -16.49
N ALA A 71 19.04 -21.71 -16.59
CA ALA A 71 19.23 -20.26 -16.65
C ALA A 71 19.15 -19.71 -18.09
N ASP A 72 19.04 -20.61 -19.06
CA ASP A 72 19.05 -20.33 -20.50
C ASP A 72 17.68 -20.59 -21.14
N LEU A 73 16.73 -21.19 -20.40
CA LEU A 73 15.37 -21.44 -20.84
C LEU A 73 14.35 -20.68 -19.98
N THR A 74 13.37 -20.04 -20.62
CA THR A 74 12.24 -19.38 -19.94
C THR A 74 10.94 -19.84 -20.57
N GLY A 75 10.11 -20.54 -19.80
CA GLY A 75 8.82 -21.05 -20.25
C GLY A 75 7.63 -20.31 -19.64
N ALA A 76 6.54 -20.21 -20.40
CA ALA A 76 5.25 -19.75 -19.92
C ALA A 76 4.10 -20.41 -20.68
N ILE A 77 2.98 -20.65 -19.99
CA ILE A 77 1.73 -21.11 -20.58
C ILE A 77 0.82 -19.91 -20.74
N LEU A 78 0.35 -19.67 -21.96
CA LEU A 78 -0.70 -18.72 -22.29
C LEU A 78 -2.03 -19.47 -22.37
N ARG A 79 -3.07 -18.94 -21.72
CA ARG A 79 -4.40 -19.59 -21.67
C ARG A 79 -5.42 -18.82 -22.48
N TRP A 80 -6.13 -19.57 -23.34
CA TRP A 80 -7.35 -19.16 -24.02
C TRP A 80 -8.53 -20.03 -23.55
N PRO A 81 -9.78 -19.63 -23.86
CA PRO A 81 -10.96 -20.42 -23.47
C PRO A 81 -10.89 -21.88 -23.92
N ASP A 82 -10.45 -22.11 -25.16
CA ASP A 82 -10.46 -23.40 -25.88
C ASP A 82 -9.08 -24.11 -25.93
N ARG A 83 -7.98 -23.39 -25.68
CA ARG A 83 -6.62 -23.92 -25.83
C ARG A 83 -5.61 -23.34 -24.85
N GLU A 84 -4.48 -24.01 -24.73
CA GLU A 84 -3.29 -23.52 -24.01
C GLU A 84 -2.06 -23.58 -24.93
N VAL A 85 -1.22 -22.54 -24.88
CA VAL A 85 -0.01 -22.45 -25.70
C VAL A 85 1.21 -22.38 -24.78
N LEU A 86 2.12 -23.35 -24.89
CA LEU A 86 3.41 -23.32 -24.23
C LEU A 86 4.39 -22.51 -25.06
N VAL A 87 4.86 -21.39 -24.53
CA VAL A 87 5.88 -20.53 -25.13
C VAL A 87 7.19 -20.69 -24.37
N VAL A 88 8.26 -21.05 -25.07
CA VAL A 88 9.60 -21.13 -24.47
C VAL A 88 10.59 -20.26 -25.23
N SER A 89 11.22 -19.33 -24.51
CA SER A 89 12.42 -18.64 -25.00
C SER A 89 13.63 -19.50 -24.74
N VAL A 90 14.37 -19.80 -25.81
CA VAL A 90 15.51 -20.70 -25.83
C VAL A 90 16.79 -19.92 -26.08
N TYR A 91 17.82 -20.22 -25.29
CA TYR A 91 19.21 -19.89 -25.60
C TYR A 91 20.04 -21.17 -25.45
N VAL A 92 20.86 -21.48 -26.45
CA VAL A 92 21.83 -22.57 -26.39
C VAL A 92 23.21 -22.00 -26.68
N ALA A 93 24.19 -22.28 -25.82
CA ALA A 93 25.56 -21.83 -26.04
C ALA A 93 26.15 -22.43 -27.34
N GLY A 94 26.85 -21.60 -28.11
CA GLY A 94 27.53 -22.03 -29.33
C GLY A 94 28.65 -23.03 -29.05
N LYS A 95 28.73 -24.09 -29.87
CA LYS A 95 29.78 -25.15 -29.81
C LYS A 95 29.83 -25.97 -28.51
N ASP A 96 28.79 -25.91 -27.69
CA ASP A 96 28.65 -26.68 -26.44
C ASP A 96 27.60 -27.78 -26.61
N GLU A 97 28.04 -29.02 -26.88
CA GLU A 97 27.14 -30.16 -27.09
C GLU A 97 26.38 -30.56 -25.83
N ASP A 98 26.98 -30.43 -24.65
CA ASP A 98 26.35 -30.78 -23.37
C ASP A 98 25.26 -29.78 -23.00
N ALA A 99 25.47 -28.50 -23.29
CA ALA A 99 24.44 -27.47 -23.16
C ALA A 99 23.26 -27.74 -24.10
N LEU A 100 23.53 -28.14 -25.35
CA LEU A 100 22.48 -28.52 -26.30
C LEU A 100 21.68 -29.72 -25.78
N ARG A 101 22.33 -30.83 -25.44
CA ARG A 101 21.65 -32.04 -24.93
C ARG A 101 20.84 -31.74 -23.65
N THR A 102 21.38 -30.91 -22.77
CA THR A 102 20.69 -30.51 -21.53
C THR A 102 19.45 -29.66 -21.83
N ALA A 103 19.57 -28.67 -22.71
CA ALA A 103 18.44 -27.82 -23.11
C ALA A 103 17.33 -28.66 -23.76
N ILE A 104 17.67 -29.54 -24.71
CA ILE A 104 16.71 -30.41 -25.40
C ILE A 104 15.99 -31.35 -24.42
N ARG A 105 16.73 -32.01 -23.52
CA ARG A 105 16.12 -32.87 -22.48
C ARG A 105 15.13 -32.09 -21.61
N GLN A 106 15.47 -30.86 -21.24
CA GLN A 106 14.58 -30.03 -20.42
C GLN A 106 13.34 -29.56 -21.19
N LEU A 107 13.49 -29.23 -22.47
CA LEU A 107 12.36 -28.90 -23.35
C LEU A 107 11.42 -30.08 -23.50
N HIS A 108 11.96 -31.27 -23.77
CA HIS A 108 11.20 -32.53 -23.84
C HIS A 108 10.36 -32.79 -22.58
N THR A 109 11.00 -32.83 -21.41
CA THR A 109 10.29 -33.03 -20.13
C THR A 109 9.22 -31.95 -19.88
N THR A 110 9.49 -30.72 -20.27
CA THR A 110 8.54 -29.61 -20.10
C THR A 110 7.33 -29.77 -21.03
N ILE A 111 7.56 -30.18 -22.28
CA ILE A 111 6.50 -30.42 -23.27
C ILE A 111 5.61 -31.59 -22.85
N GLU A 112 6.18 -32.72 -22.42
CA GLU A 112 5.41 -33.87 -21.94
C GLU A 112 4.57 -33.54 -20.70
N SER A 113 5.17 -32.84 -19.74
CA SER A 113 4.45 -32.39 -18.54
C SER A 113 3.33 -31.43 -18.89
N PHE A 114 3.50 -30.57 -19.90
CA PHE A 114 2.46 -29.65 -20.35
C PHE A 114 1.31 -30.39 -21.02
N ARG A 115 1.60 -31.27 -21.99
CA ARG A 115 0.59 -32.06 -22.72
C ARG A 115 -0.24 -32.95 -21.79
N SER A 116 0.35 -33.47 -20.72
CA SER A 116 -0.35 -34.29 -19.72
C SER A 116 -1.15 -33.50 -18.67
N SER A 117 -0.98 -32.17 -18.60
CA SER A 117 -1.54 -31.35 -17.52
C SER A 117 -2.95 -30.79 -17.80
N THR A 118 -3.44 -30.91 -19.04
CA THR A 118 -4.68 -30.27 -19.47
C THR A 118 -5.48 -31.16 -20.42
N ALA A 119 -6.80 -31.06 -20.36
CA ALA A 119 -7.71 -31.70 -21.32
C ALA A 119 -8.02 -30.80 -22.52
N LYS A 120 -7.49 -29.56 -22.54
CA LYS A 120 -7.66 -28.61 -23.64
C LYS A 120 -6.67 -28.90 -24.78
N ARG A 121 -6.92 -28.33 -25.96
CA ARG A 121 -5.93 -28.33 -27.06
C ARG A 121 -4.63 -27.70 -26.56
N THR A 122 -3.51 -28.36 -26.83
CA THR A 122 -2.16 -27.90 -26.44
C THR A 122 -1.33 -27.59 -27.67
N ASP A 123 -0.91 -26.33 -27.79
CA ASP A 123 -0.01 -25.90 -28.86
C ASP A 123 1.36 -25.52 -28.25
N ILE A 124 2.43 -25.64 -29.04
CA ILE A 124 3.81 -25.40 -28.57
C ILE A 124 4.49 -24.40 -29.49
N ILE A 125 5.24 -23.46 -28.93
CA ILE A 125 6.14 -22.59 -29.67
C ILE A 125 7.48 -22.41 -28.93
N LEU A 126 8.57 -22.74 -29.62
CA LEU A 126 9.95 -22.59 -29.16
C LEU A 126 10.64 -21.53 -30.00
N VAL A 127 11.15 -20.48 -29.37
CA VAL A 127 11.75 -19.33 -30.06
C VAL A 127 13.05 -18.91 -29.41
N GLY A 128 14.05 -18.56 -30.21
CA GLY A 128 15.27 -17.93 -29.71
C GLY A 128 16.52 -18.37 -30.44
N ASP A 129 17.66 -18.19 -29.79
CA ASP A 129 18.99 -18.42 -30.34
C ASP A 129 19.48 -19.84 -30.00
N PHE A 130 19.47 -20.72 -30.99
CA PHE A 130 19.91 -22.10 -30.83
C PHE A 130 21.42 -22.26 -31.12
N ASN A 131 22.08 -21.28 -31.73
CA ASN A 131 23.49 -21.34 -32.12
C ASN A 131 23.89 -22.65 -32.85
N ARG A 132 23.00 -23.26 -33.64
CA ARG A 132 23.26 -24.49 -34.42
C ARG A 132 22.86 -24.31 -35.88
N HIS A 133 23.57 -25.02 -36.75
CA HIS A 133 23.43 -24.88 -38.19
C HIS A 133 22.93 -26.20 -38.78
N ASP A 134 22.01 -26.10 -39.73
CA ASP A 134 21.56 -27.25 -40.52
C ASP A 134 21.01 -26.76 -41.85
N GLN A 135 21.16 -27.57 -42.90
CA GLN A 135 20.56 -27.30 -44.20
C GLN A 135 19.03 -27.26 -44.15
N LEU A 136 18.38 -27.86 -43.14
CA LEU A 136 16.93 -27.82 -42.94
C LEU A 136 16.40 -26.39 -42.83
N TRP A 137 17.09 -25.49 -42.13
CA TRP A 137 16.71 -24.09 -41.97
C TRP A 137 17.70 -23.09 -42.56
N GLY A 138 19.00 -23.38 -42.56
CA GLY A 138 20.06 -22.48 -43.02
C GLY A 138 20.25 -22.43 -44.55
N GLY A 139 19.59 -23.33 -45.28
CA GLY A 139 19.70 -23.42 -46.74
C GLY A 139 20.97 -24.12 -47.22
N ASP A 140 21.18 -24.11 -48.54
CA ASP A 140 22.26 -24.85 -49.20
C ASP A 140 23.66 -24.24 -48.93
N GLU A 141 23.71 -23.04 -48.36
CA GLU A 141 24.95 -22.33 -48.00
C GLU A 141 25.60 -22.87 -46.71
N VAL A 142 24.91 -23.74 -45.96
CA VAL A 142 25.49 -24.39 -44.78
C VAL A 142 26.54 -25.40 -45.21
N THR A 143 27.80 -25.14 -44.86
CA THR A 143 28.93 -26.02 -45.19
C THR A 143 28.72 -27.43 -44.63
N GLY A 144 29.13 -28.46 -45.37
CA GLY A 144 28.98 -29.86 -44.95
C GLY A 144 29.66 -30.24 -43.62
N ARG A 145 30.62 -29.43 -43.14
CA ARG A 145 31.25 -29.62 -41.81
C ARG A 145 30.33 -29.26 -40.64
N ARG A 146 29.31 -28.44 -40.88
CA ARG A 146 28.36 -27.97 -39.87
C ARG A 146 27.01 -28.69 -39.94
N GLN A 147 26.80 -29.50 -40.98
CA GLN A 147 25.64 -30.36 -41.09
C GLN A 147 25.64 -31.38 -39.94
N GLY A 148 24.51 -31.54 -39.26
CA GLY A 148 24.38 -32.43 -38.10
C GLY A 148 24.65 -31.79 -36.74
N GLU A 149 25.09 -30.51 -36.68
CA GLU A 149 25.13 -29.71 -35.44
C GLU A 149 23.74 -29.68 -34.73
N ALA A 150 22.69 -29.87 -35.52
CA ALA A 150 21.28 -29.78 -35.15
C ALA A 150 20.59 -31.09 -34.76
N GLY A 151 21.27 -32.24 -34.80
CA GLY A 151 20.64 -33.57 -34.61
C GLY A 151 19.64 -33.63 -33.45
N PRO A 152 20.03 -33.26 -32.21
CA PRO A 152 19.11 -33.24 -31.07
C PRO A 152 17.90 -32.30 -31.20
N ILE A 153 18.01 -31.23 -32.00
CA ILE A 153 16.89 -30.31 -32.28
C ILE A 153 15.90 -31.00 -33.24
N ILE A 154 16.42 -31.68 -34.26
CA ILE A 154 15.62 -32.41 -35.25
C ILE A 154 14.89 -33.58 -34.58
N ASP A 155 15.55 -34.32 -33.69
CA ASP A 155 14.92 -35.39 -32.92
C ASP A 155 13.75 -34.86 -32.07
N LEU A 156 13.93 -33.70 -31.42
CA LEU A 156 12.87 -33.02 -30.66
C LEU A 156 11.71 -32.57 -31.57
N MET A 157 12.03 -32.11 -32.78
CA MET A 157 11.03 -31.72 -33.77
C MET A 157 10.18 -32.91 -34.21
N ASP A 158 10.81 -34.05 -34.50
CA ASP A 158 10.12 -35.27 -34.90
C ASP A 158 9.23 -35.81 -33.76
N GLU A 159 9.77 -35.92 -32.55
CA GLU A 159 9.07 -36.47 -31.39
C GLU A 159 7.85 -35.65 -30.96
N HIS A 160 7.88 -34.33 -31.15
CA HIS A 160 6.79 -33.44 -30.74
C HIS A 160 6.00 -32.83 -31.90
N GLY A 161 6.31 -33.18 -33.14
CA GLY A 161 5.64 -32.65 -34.34
C GLY A 161 5.85 -31.15 -34.53
N LEU A 162 7.08 -30.66 -34.36
CA LEU A 162 7.41 -29.24 -34.49
C LEU A 162 7.93 -28.90 -35.89
N LEU A 163 7.46 -27.78 -36.44
CA LEU A 163 7.84 -27.26 -37.74
C LEU A 163 8.60 -25.93 -37.59
N SER A 164 9.64 -25.73 -38.40
CA SER A 164 10.32 -24.44 -38.51
C SER A 164 9.49 -23.48 -39.34
N LEU A 165 9.06 -22.37 -38.74
CA LEU A 165 8.18 -21.39 -39.38
C LEU A 165 8.92 -20.38 -40.26
N LEU A 166 10.21 -20.15 -39.99
CA LEU A 166 11.01 -19.22 -40.78
C LEU A 166 11.33 -19.81 -42.16
N PRO A 167 11.25 -19.00 -43.24
CA PRO A 167 11.66 -19.46 -44.57
C PRO A 167 13.11 -19.94 -44.58
N ARG A 168 13.34 -21.12 -45.18
CA ARG A 168 14.67 -21.72 -45.32
C ARG A 168 15.66 -20.73 -45.97
N GLY A 169 16.83 -20.56 -45.35
CA GLY A 169 17.90 -19.66 -45.79
C GLY A 169 17.80 -18.23 -45.23
N THR A 170 16.79 -17.90 -44.44
CA THR A 170 16.64 -16.56 -43.84
C THR A 170 17.80 -16.24 -42.91
N LYS A 171 18.56 -15.18 -43.19
CA LYS A 171 19.69 -14.76 -42.35
C LYS A 171 19.19 -14.01 -41.12
N THR A 172 19.49 -14.56 -39.94
CA THR A 172 19.03 -14.04 -38.64
C THR A 172 20.16 -13.41 -37.83
N TRP A 173 21.42 -13.74 -38.14
CA TRP A 173 22.61 -13.19 -37.49
C TRP A 173 23.62 -12.68 -38.52
N GLU A 174 24.28 -11.56 -38.21
CA GLU A 174 25.33 -10.95 -39.03
C GLU A 174 26.48 -10.42 -38.16
N GLY A 175 27.69 -10.93 -38.40
CA GLY A 175 28.89 -10.50 -37.68
C GLY A 175 30.10 -10.29 -38.59
N PRO A 176 31.27 -9.92 -38.02
CA PRO A 176 32.49 -9.64 -38.79
C PRO A 176 33.00 -10.83 -39.64
N GLY A 177 32.50 -12.04 -39.38
CA GLY A 177 32.90 -13.28 -40.07
C GLY A 177 31.85 -13.87 -41.01
N GLY A 178 30.72 -13.19 -41.27
CA GLY A 178 29.66 -13.64 -42.18
C GLY A 178 28.25 -13.59 -41.59
N GLU A 179 27.29 -14.16 -42.33
CA GLU A 179 25.88 -14.24 -41.98
C GLU A 179 25.43 -15.70 -41.76
N SER A 180 24.51 -15.93 -40.82
CA SER A 180 24.00 -17.27 -40.53
C SER A 180 22.52 -17.28 -40.10
N THR A 181 21.94 -18.48 -40.10
CA THR A 181 20.58 -18.77 -39.63
C THR A 181 20.69 -19.63 -38.36
N ILE A 182 20.66 -18.98 -37.21
CA ILE A 182 20.85 -19.61 -35.89
C ILE A 182 19.69 -19.34 -34.92
N ASP A 183 18.83 -18.39 -35.26
CA ASP A 183 17.62 -18.07 -34.50
C ASP A 183 16.44 -18.82 -35.12
N LEU A 184 15.78 -19.67 -34.33
CA LEU A 184 14.71 -20.54 -34.81
C LEU A 184 13.36 -20.14 -34.19
N THR A 185 12.30 -20.37 -34.96
CA THR A 185 10.90 -20.34 -34.51
C THR A 185 10.28 -21.68 -34.86
N LEU A 186 10.15 -22.55 -33.86
CA LEU A 186 9.56 -23.88 -34.01
C LEU A 186 8.16 -23.87 -33.40
N ALA A 187 7.16 -24.40 -34.10
CA ALA A 187 5.79 -24.50 -33.59
C ALA A 187 5.18 -25.89 -33.84
N SER A 188 4.24 -26.33 -33.01
CA SER A 188 3.47 -27.54 -33.27
C SER A 188 2.72 -27.46 -34.61
N ALA A 189 2.56 -28.58 -35.31
CA ALA A 189 1.95 -28.64 -36.63
C ALA A 189 0.59 -27.91 -36.68
N GLU A 190 -0.28 -28.11 -35.69
CA GLU A 190 -1.61 -27.49 -35.65
C GLU A 190 -1.57 -25.97 -35.45
N LEU A 191 -0.52 -25.45 -34.80
CA LEU A 191 -0.31 -24.00 -34.64
C LEU A 191 0.37 -23.41 -35.89
N ALA A 192 1.23 -24.19 -36.55
CA ALA A 192 1.86 -23.81 -37.80
C ALA A 192 0.83 -23.62 -38.94
N ASP A 193 -0.22 -24.45 -38.97
CA ASP A 193 -1.34 -24.31 -39.92
C ASP A 193 -2.13 -23.00 -39.75
N GLU A 194 -2.13 -22.44 -38.53
CA GLU A 194 -2.78 -21.17 -38.19
C GLU A 194 -1.81 -19.97 -38.33
N MET A 195 -0.61 -20.16 -38.85
CA MET A 195 0.37 -19.08 -39.05
C MET A 195 -0.05 -18.16 -40.20
N VAL A 196 -0.19 -16.87 -39.90
CA VAL A 196 -0.44 -15.82 -40.90
C VAL A 196 0.87 -15.34 -41.53
N HIS A 197 1.91 -15.17 -40.71
CA HIS A 197 3.20 -14.65 -41.17
C HIS A 197 4.34 -15.06 -40.23
N CYS A 198 5.51 -15.38 -40.79
CA CYS A 198 6.77 -15.47 -40.05
C CYS A 198 7.92 -14.90 -40.89
N GLY A 199 8.71 -13.99 -40.32
CA GLY A 199 9.79 -13.33 -41.06
C GLY A 199 10.58 -12.34 -40.22
N ILE A 200 11.52 -11.64 -40.87
CA ILE A 200 12.31 -10.61 -40.20
C ILE A 200 11.47 -9.36 -39.96
N HIS A 201 11.46 -8.90 -38.70
CA HIS A 201 10.80 -7.67 -38.31
C HIS A 201 11.47 -6.45 -38.97
N PRO A 202 10.72 -5.51 -39.59
CA PRO A 202 11.30 -4.41 -40.37
C PRO A 202 12.20 -3.45 -39.58
N THR A 203 11.91 -3.26 -38.29
CA THR A 203 12.63 -2.32 -37.43
C THR A 203 13.85 -2.96 -36.80
N GLU A 204 15.03 -2.43 -37.14
CA GLU A 204 16.32 -2.83 -36.58
C GLU A 204 16.55 -2.27 -35.17
N HIS A 205 16.70 -3.15 -34.17
CA HIS A 205 16.86 -2.76 -32.77
C HIS A 205 18.31 -2.55 -32.34
N GLY A 206 19.26 -2.85 -33.21
CA GLY A 206 20.68 -2.59 -32.98
C GLY A 206 21.44 -3.72 -32.29
N SER A 207 20.96 -4.97 -32.41
CA SER A 207 21.74 -6.18 -32.19
C SER A 207 22.42 -6.60 -33.50
N ASP A 208 23.40 -7.49 -33.39
CA ASP A 208 23.95 -8.35 -34.44
C ASP A 208 22.99 -9.47 -34.87
N HIS A 209 21.98 -9.78 -34.05
CA HIS A 209 20.82 -10.57 -34.43
C HIS A 209 19.69 -9.67 -34.96
N ARG A 210 18.93 -10.21 -35.92
CA ARG A 210 17.74 -9.60 -36.51
C ARG A 210 16.50 -10.10 -35.76
N ALA A 211 15.59 -9.18 -35.44
CA ALA A 211 14.35 -9.54 -34.76
C ALA A 211 13.44 -10.33 -35.70
N ILE A 212 12.82 -11.39 -35.19
CA ILE A 212 11.85 -12.22 -35.91
C ILE A 212 10.45 -11.86 -35.43
N GLN A 213 9.51 -11.73 -36.36
CA GLN A 213 8.08 -11.59 -36.09
C GLN A 213 7.33 -12.83 -36.56
N THR A 214 6.37 -13.27 -35.75
CA THR A 214 5.49 -14.39 -36.07
C THR A 214 4.08 -14.04 -35.65
N GLU A 215 3.13 -14.18 -36.57
CA GLU A 215 1.71 -13.87 -36.42
C GLU A 215 0.88 -15.13 -36.66
N PHE A 216 -0.09 -15.37 -35.78
CA PHE A 216 -1.02 -16.51 -35.83
C PHE A 216 -2.45 -16.00 -35.86
N ASP A 217 -3.36 -16.71 -36.52
CA ASP A 217 -4.79 -16.41 -36.56
C ASP A 217 -5.48 -16.87 -35.26
N LEU A 218 -5.21 -16.15 -34.17
CA LEU A 218 -5.76 -16.42 -32.85
C LEU A 218 -6.61 -15.24 -32.37
N THR A 219 -7.87 -15.51 -31.99
CA THR A 219 -8.74 -14.48 -31.41
C THR A 219 -8.33 -14.19 -29.97
N GLY A 220 -7.58 -13.10 -29.78
CA GLY A 220 -7.20 -12.59 -28.46
C GLY A 220 -8.23 -11.63 -27.86
N PRO A 221 -8.19 -11.36 -26.55
CA PRO A 221 -9.05 -10.37 -25.92
C PRO A 221 -8.79 -8.97 -26.52
N GLU A 222 -9.87 -8.26 -26.87
CA GLU A 222 -9.81 -6.87 -27.34
C GLU A 222 -9.26 -5.94 -26.26
N ARG A 223 -8.46 -4.96 -26.70
CA ARG A 223 -7.93 -3.92 -25.81
C ARG A 223 -9.03 -2.93 -25.40
N THR A 224 -9.62 -3.13 -24.23
CA THR A 224 -10.39 -2.06 -23.57
C THR A 224 -9.43 -1.12 -22.86
N ALA A 225 -8.85 -0.16 -23.59
CA ALA A 225 -8.11 0.93 -22.95
C ALA A 225 -9.11 1.90 -22.31
N ASP A 226 -9.39 1.73 -21.01
CA ASP A 226 -10.25 2.66 -20.28
C ASP A 226 -9.69 4.08 -20.36
N SER A 227 -10.37 4.93 -21.13
CA SER A 227 -9.99 6.33 -21.27
C SER A 227 -10.16 7.03 -19.93
N ARG A 228 -9.06 7.45 -19.29
CA ARG A 228 -9.11 8.13 -17.99
C ARG A 228 -9.32 9.63 -18.16
N LEU A 229 -10.27 10.23 -17.46
CA LEU A 229 -10.44 11.68 -17.42
C LEU A 229 -9.21 12.40 -16.83
N LEU A 230 -8.77 13.47 -17.49
CA LEU A 230 -7.66 14.33 -17.06
C LEU A 230 -8.20 15.54 -16.30
N PHE A 231 -8.72 15.32 -15.09
CA PHE A 231 -9.23 16.38 -14.22
C PHE A 231 -8.23 17.52 -13.91
N LYS A 232 -6.92 17.29 -14.03
CA LYS A 232 -5.90 18.35 -13.89
C LYS A 232 -5.90 19.34 -15.06
N ASN A 233 -6.47 18.95 -16.20
CA ASN A 233 -6.58 19.72 -17.43
C ASN A 233 -8.03 20.16 -17.70
N ALA A 234 -8.93 20.00 -16.72
CA ALA A 234 -10.34 20.33 -16.86
C ALA A 234 -10.55 21.85 -16.92
N PRO A 235 -11.35 22.37 -17.86
CA PRO A 235 -11.71 23.79 -17.91
C PRO A 235 -12.76 24.13 -16.84
N TRP A 236 -12.35 24.22 -15.57
CA TRP A 236 -13.26 24.34 -14.43
C TRP A 236 -14.21 25.54 -14.48
N ASN A 237 -13.83 26.65 -15.12
CA ASN A 237 -14.72 27.80 -15.33
C ASN A 237 -15.93 27.42 -16.20
N ALA A 238 -15.68 26.87 -17.39
CA ALA A 238 -16.73 26.43 -18.31
C ALA A 238 -17.60 25.31 -17.71
N ILE A 239 -16.98 24.40 -16.93
CA ILE A 239 -17.74 23.35 -16.23
C ILE A 239 -18.66 23.97 -15.18
N ARG A 240 -18.20 24.95 -14.39
CA ARG A 240 -19.03 25.65 -13.39
C ARG A 240 -20.23 26.36 -14.03
N GLU A 241 -20.00 27.08 -15.12
CA GLU A 241 -21.08 27.77 -15.86
C GLU A 241 -22.12 26.78 -16.36
N ARG A 242 -21.69 25.72 -17.06
CA ARG A 242 -22.59 24.69 -17.57
C ARG A 242 -23.39 23.98 -16.47
N VAL A 243 -22.74 23.64 -15.35
CA VAL A 243 -23.40 23.02 -14.20
C VAL A 243 -24.41 23.99 -13.59
N LYS A 244 -24.05 25.26 -13.40
CA LYS A 244 -24.96 26.29 -12.87
C LYS A 244 -26.20 26.45 -13.76
N ASP A 245 -26.01 26.59 -15.07
CA ASP A 245 -27.10 26.80 -16.03
C ASP A 245 -28.06 25.62 -16.05
N LYS A 246 -27.54 24.39 -16.06
CA LYS A 246 -28.37 23.17 -16.01
C LYS A 246 -29.02 22.91 -14.64
N LEU A 247 -28.43 23.36 -13.53
CA LEU A 247 -29.01 23.19 -12.17
C LEU A 247 -30.11 24.20 -11.84
N THR A 248 -30.09 25.38 -12.46
CA THR A 248 -31.05 26.47 -12.19
C THR A 248 -32.51 26.07 -12.43
N PRO A 249 -32.88 25.42 -13.57
CA PRO A 249 -34.29 25.07 -13.84
C PRO A 249 -34.80 23.85 -13.06
N LEU A 250 -33.95 23.12 -12.33
CA LEU A 250 -34.36 21.89 -11.65
C LEU A 250 -35.17 22.17 -10.37
N PRO A 251 -36.20 21.38 -10.05
CA PRO A 251 -36.99 21.59 -8.85
C PRO A 251 -36.23 21.18 -7.58
N TRP A 252 -36.74 21.60 -6.42
CA TRP A 252 -36.14 21.36 -5.10
C TRP A 252 -36.87 20.28 -4.29
N ASP A 253 -38.15 20.04 -4.55
CA ASP A 253 -39.04 19.27 -3.66
C ASP A 253 -39.10 17.77 -3.98
N ASP A 254 -38.17 17.25 -4.79
CA ASP A 254 -38.15 15.82 -5.10
C ASP A 254 -37.63 14.98 -3.91
N ASP A 255 -37.75 13.66 -4.01
CA ASP A 255 -37.15 12.75 -3.05
C ASP A 255 -35.62 12.67 -3.21
N VAL A 256 -34.94 12.08 -2.21
CA VAL A 256 -33.47 11.99 -2.13
C VAL A 256 -32.85 11.32 -3.37
N GLN A 257 -33.50 10.29 -3.93
CA GLN A 257 -32.97 9.57 -5.09
C GLN A 257 -33.02 10.47 -6.32
N THR A 258 -34.20 11.02 -6.63
CA THR A 258 -34.41 11.91 -7.78
C THR A 258 -33.52 13.16 -7.73
N GLN A 259 -33.37 13.78 -6.54
CA GLN A 259 -32.44 14.92 -6.35
C GLN A 259 -30.99 14.52 -6.67
N THR A 260 -30.57 13.33 -6.23
CA THR A 260 -29.22 12.82 -6.48
C THR A 260 -29.02 12.52 -7.95
N ASP A 261 -29.96 11.84 -8.60
CA ASP A 261 -29.89 11.48 -10.01
C ASP A 261 -29.68 12.70 -10.89
N ARG A 262 -30.50 13.74 -10.69
CA ARG A 262 -30.41 15.00 -11.45
C ARG A 262 -29.10 15.75 -11.21
N LEU A 263 -28.65 15.83 -9.96
CA LEU A 263 -27.37 16.47 -9.63
C LEU A 263 -26.22 15.72 -10.31
N MET A 264 -26.22 14.39 -10.23
CA MET A 264 -25.17 13.55 -10.80
C MET A 264 -25.20 13.57 -12.33
N GLU A 265 -26.37 13.54 -12.96
CA GLU A 265 -26.55 13.66 -14.40
C GLU A 265 -25.95 14.99 -14.91
N VAL A 266 -26.33 16.12 -14.32
CA VAL A 266 -25.82 17.43 -14.71
C VAL A 266 -24.29 17.53 -14.57
N VAL A 267 -23.75 17.02 -13.46
CA VAL A 267 -22.30 17.06 -13.20
C VAL A 267 -21.56 16.11 -14.14
N LEU A 268 -22.01 14.87 -14.29
CA LEU A 268 -21.36 13.86 -15.14
C LEU A 268 -21.40 14.27 -16.61
N ASP A 269 -22.52 14.82 -17.10
CA ASP A 269 -22.63 15.37 -18.44
C ASP A 269 -21.56 16.42 -18.71
N ALA A 270 -21.48 17.44 -17.85
CA ALA A 270 -20.52 18.52 -17.99
C ALA A 270 -19.07 18.00 -17.94
N ILE A 271 -18.80 17.03 -17.06
CA ILE A 271 -17.47 16.43 -16.93
C ILE A 271 -17.12 15.58 -18.16
N HIS A 272 -18.02 14.73 -18.64
CA HIS A 272 -17.73 13.83 -19.77
C HIS A 272 -17.53 14.58 -21.08
N GLU A 273 -18.20 15.72 -21.26
CA GLU A 273 -18.08 16.53 -22.46
C GLU A 273 -16.86 17.46 -22.43
N LEU A 274 -16.60 18.13 -21.29
CA LEU A 274 -15.59 19.19 -21.22
C LEU A 274 -14.22 18.73 -20.72
N VAL A 275 -14.14 17.62 -19.96
CA VAL A 275 -12.86 17.16 -19.41
C VAL A 275 -12.09 16.33 -20.44
N PRO A 276 -10.85 16.71 -20.79
CA PRO A 276 -10.04 15.94 -21.73
C PRO A 276 -9.84 14.51 -21.25
N ARG A 277 -9.99 13.54 -22.16
CA ARG A 277 -9.65 12.14 -21.90
C ARG A 277 -8.17 11.90 -22.15
N ALA A 278 -7.55 11.14 -21.25
CA ALA A 278 -6.20 10.66 -21.45
C ALA A 278 -6.18 9.77 -22.70
N LYS A 279 -5.19 10.01 -23.57
CA LYS A 279 -4.76 9.07 -24.60
C LYS A 279 -3.53 8.35 -24.05
N PRO A 280 -3.69 7.38 -23.14
CA PRO A 280 -2.56 6.77 -22.45
C PRO A 280 -1.62 6.13 -23.48
N SER A 281 -0.45 6.73 -23.66
CA SER A 281 0.63 6.09 -24.39
C SER A 281 1.40 5.19 -23.43
N PRO A 282 1.63 3.91 -23.77
CA PRO A 282 2.47 3.03 -22.95
C PRO A 282 3.92 3.50 -22.82
N TYR A 283 4.32 4.50 -23.62
CA TYR A 283 5.68 5.06 -23.66
C TYR A 283 5.84 6.33 -22.82
N ALA A 284 4.76 6.85 -22.24
CA ALA A 284 4.78 8.09 -21.50
C ALA A 284 5.56 7.92 -20.20
N LYS A 285 6.85 8.27 -20.22
CA LYS A 285 7.61 8.52 -18.99
C LYS A 285 7.28 9.94 -18.54
N ARG A 286 6.99 10.13 -17.25
CA ARG A 286 6.60 11.44 -16.69
C ARG A 286 7.64 12.54 -16.94
N TRP A 287 8.91 12.16 -17.10
CA TRP A 287 10.02 13.06 -17.40
C TRP A 287 10.30 13.24 -18.89
N TRP A 288 9.65 12.47 -19.79
CA TRP A 288 9.94 12.49 -21.22
C TRP A 288 9.30 13.69 -21.90
N MET A 289 10.07 14.42 -22.72
CA MET A 289 9.61 15.61 -23.44
C MET A 289 9.67 15.39 -24.95
N ALA A 290 8.98 16.26 -25.71
CA ALA A 290 9.01 16.22 -27.18
C ALA A 290 10.44 16.32 -27.73
N ASP A 291 11.30 17.14 -27.12
CA ASP A 291 12.69 17.33 -27.57
C ASP A 291 13.55 16.07 -27.37
N LEU A 292 13.33 15.30 -26.31
CA LEU A 292 13.98 13.98 -26.15
C LEU A 292 13.55 13.00 -27.25
N THR A 293 12.33 13.14 -27.77
CA THR A 293 11.87 12.34 -28.92
C THR A 293 12.60 12.73 -30.19
N LYS A 294 12.83 14.02 -30.42
CA LYS A 294 13.62 14.53 -31.55
C LYS A 294 15.06 14.00 -31.47
N LEU A 295 15.72 14.19 -30.33
CA LEU A 295 17.09 13.69 -30.11
C LEU A 295 17.20 12.17 -30.27
N ARG A 296 16.20 11.41 -29.78
CA ARG A 296 16.15 9.95 -30.00
C ARG A 296 16.10 9.61 -31.49
N ARG A 297 15.23 10.28 -32.26
CA ARG A 297 15.10 10.04 -33.70
C ARG A 297 16.39 10.36 -34.44
N THR A 298 17.04 11.49 -34.11
CA THR A 298 18.34 11.88 -34.68
C THR A 298 19.41 10.83 -34.37
N TYR A 299 19.54 10.41 -33.11
CA TYR A 299 20.47 9.35 -32.72
C TYR A 299 20.16 8.01 -33.42
N THR A 300 18.90 7.58 -33.45
CA THR A 300 18.49 6.33 -34.12
C THR A 300 18.78 6.37 -35.62
N PHE A 301 18.51 7.50 -36.28
CA PHE A 301 18.80 7.69 -37.70
C PHE A 301 20.29 7.52 -38.00
N TRP A 302 21.16 8.27 -37.32
CA TRP A 302 22.61 8.20 -37.54
C TRP A 302 23.17 6.83 -37.21
N ARG A 303 22.73 6.22 -36.10
CA ARG A 303 23.12 4.87 -35.70
C ARG A 303 22.74 3.82 -36.75
N ASN A 304 21.50 3.88 -37.26
CA ASN A 304 21.02 2.92 -38.25
C ASN A 304 21.73 3.10 -39.59
N LEU A 305 21.98 4.35 -40.00
CA LEU A 305 22.72 4.67 -41.22
C LEU A 305 24.18 4.20 -41.16
N ALA A 306 24.90 4.50 -40.07
CA ALA A 306 26.28 4.05 -39.88
C ALA A 306 26.39 2.52 -39.90
N ARG A 307 25.45 1.82 -39.27
CA ARG A 307 25.39 0.36 -39.28
C ARG A 307 25.06 -0.21 -40.65
N ALA A 308 24.07 0.34 -41.36
CA ALA A 308 23.74 -0.12 -42.72
C ALA A 308 24.94 0.02 -43.66
N ARG A 309 25.73 1.09 -43.53
CA ARG A 309 26.97 1.28 -44.28
C ARG A 309 28.05 0.28 -43.89
N ARG A 310 28.21 0.00 -42.59
CA ARG A 310 29.13 -1.02 -42.10
C ARG A 310 28.79 -2.41 -42.65
N ARG A 311 27.50 -2.75 -42.70
CA ARG A 311 26.99 -4.01 -43.30
C ARG A 311 27.28 -4.09 -44.79
N ALA A 312 27.18 -2.97 -45.49
CA ALA A 312 27.62 -2.86 -46.89
C ALA A 312 29.17 -2.83 -47.07
N GLY A 313 29.95 -3.12 -46.03
CA GLY A 313 31.42 -3.10 -46.07
C GLY A 313 32.07 -1.72 -46.05
N GLN A 314 31.30 -0.65 -45.82
CA GLN A 314 31.75 0.75 -45.86
C GLN A 314 31.85 1.34 -44.45
N LEU A 315 33.06 1.46 -43.92
CA LEU A 315 33.33 2.22 -42.69
C LEU A 315 33.57 3.70 -43.03
N ILE A 316 32.72 4.59 -42.53
CA ILE A 316 32.79 6.03 -42.80
C ILE A 316 32.97 6.78 -41.48
N ASP A 317 34.19 7.24 -41.19
CA ASP A 317 34.55 7.84 -39.89
C ASP A 317 33.68 9.06 -39.53
N SER A 318 33.35 9.91 -40.50
CA SER A 318 32.48 11.07 -40.29
C SER A 318 31.05 10.71 -39.87
N LEU A 319 30.54 9.54 -40.29
CA LEU A 319 29.24 9.01 -39.84
C LEU A 319 29.34 8.40 -38.44
N GLU A 320 30.45 7.75 -38.12
CA GLU A 320 30.71 7.21 -36.77
C GLU A 320 30.81 8.35 -35.74
N ASP A 321 31.50 9.44 -36.07
CA ASP A 321 31.63 10.59 -35.16
C ASP A 321 30.31 11.34 -34.99
N ARG A 322 29.54 11.56 -36.07
CA ARG A 322 28.16 12.08 -35.97
C ARG A 322 27.27 11.19 -35.11
N THR A 323 27.44 9.87 -35.18
CA THR A 323 26.70 8.93 -34.34
C THR A 323 27.10 9.06 -32.88
N LYS A 324 28.40 9.22 -32.57
CA LYS A 324 28.90 9.46 -31.20
C LYS A 324 28.38 10.78 -30.62
N GLU A 325 28.38 11.85 -31.42
CA GLU A 325 27.88 13.17 -31.02
C GLU A 325 26.37 13.13 -30.72
N ALA A 326 25.57 12.60 -31.65
CA ALA A 326 24.13 12.45 -31.46
C ALA A 326 23.79 11.54 -30.27
N ALA A 327 24.59 10.48 -30.04
CA ALA A 327 24.46 9.65 -28.85
C ALA A 327 24.76 10.44 -27.58
N LYS A 328 25.86 11.20 -27.54
CA LYS A 328 26.26 12.00 -26.38
C LYS A 328 25.18 13.01 -26.01
N GLU A 329 24.73 13.80 -26.98
CA GLU A 329 23.69 14.83 -26.77
C GLU A 329 22.39 14.21 -26.24
N TYR A 330 21.92 13.12 -26.85
CA TYR A 330 20.73 12.41 -26.40
C TYR A 330 20.86 11.87 -24.97
N HIS A 331 21.98 11.23 -24.63
CA HIS A 331 22.19 10.67 -23.29
C HIS A 331 22.42 11.74 -22.21
N ASP A 332 23.10 12.85 -22.54
CA ASP A 332 23.26 14.02 -21.67
C ASP A 332 21.92 14.67 -21.37
N ALA A 333 21.11 14.92 -22.40
CA ALA A 333 19.76 15.49 -22.26
C ALA A 333 18.87 14.58 -21.41
N ILE A 334 18.94 13.25 -21.59
CA ILE A 334 18.24 12.29 -20.72
C ILE A 334 18.68 12.44 -19.26
N ARG A 335 19.98 12.51 -18.98
CA ARG A 335 20.50 12.63 -17.61
C ARG A 335 20.01 13.93 -16.96
N LYS A 336 20.12 15.05 -17.67
CA LYS A 336 19.68 16.38 -17.19
C LYS A 336 18.18 16.39 -16.90
N GLN A 337 17.37 15.89 -17.83
CA GLN A 337 15.92 15.88 -17.70
C GLN A 337 15.43 14.93 -16.59
N LYS A 338 16.04 13.74 -16.45
CA LYS A 338 15.73 12.83 -15.33
C LYS A 338 16.02 13.48 -13.99
N LYS A 339 17.17 14.16 -13.85
CA LYS A 339 17.54 14.88 -12.63
C LYS A 339 16.55 16.00 -12.33
N ALA A 340 16.30 16.91 -13.28
CA ALA A 340 15.39 18.03 -13.10
C ALA A 340 13.97 17.56 -12.72
N HIS A 341 13.45 16.51 -13.36
CA HIS A 341 12.15 15.95 -13.02
C HIS A 341 12.12 15.32 -11.63
N TRP A 342 13.19 14.63 -11.23
CA TRP A 342 13.31 14.02 -9.91
C TRP A 342 13.39 15.07 -8.81
N ASP A 343 14.21 16.12 -9.01
CA ASP A 343 14.34 17.24 -8.09
C ASP A 343 12.99 17.98 -7.94
N GLY A 344 12.31 18.26 -9.05
CA GLY A 344 10.97 18.86 -9.03
C GLY A 344 9.90 17.97 -8.39
N PHE A 345 9.96 16.65 -8.61
CA PHE A 345 9.06 15.69 -7.95
C PHE A 345 9.23 15.70 -6.43
N LEU A 346 10.45 15.86 -5.93
CA LEU A 346 10.77 15.84 -4.50
C LEU A 346 10.58 17.19 -3.80
N ALA A 347 10.68 18.30 -4.53
CA ALA A 347 10.42 19.63 -4.00
C ALA A 347 8.96 19.77 -3.52
N ASP A 348 8.04 19.02 -4.12
CA ASP A 348 6.67 18.91 -3.66
C ASP A 348 6.58 17.96 -2.45
N GLY A 349 6.42 18.53 -1.26
CA GLY A 349 6.30 17.80 0.01
C GLY A 349 5.18 16.76 0.04
N THR A 350 4.18 16.84 -0.86
CA THR A 350 3.13 15.83 -0.96
C THR A 350 3.65 14.50 -1.55
N ASN A 351 4.74 14.55 -2.31
CA ASN A 351 5.34 13.39 -2.98
C ASN A 351 6.29 12.60 -2.06
N ILE A 352 6.59 13.08 -0.85
CA ILE A 352 7.47 12.41 0.11
C ILE A 352 7.02 10.98 0.40
N TRP A 353 5.72 10.75 0.52
CA TRP A 353 5.17 9.40 0.73
C TRP A 353 5.29 8.50 -0.50
N GLN A 354 5.21 9.08 -1.70
CA GLN A 354 5.41 8.36 -2.94
C GLN A 354 6.89 8.01 -3.13
N ALA A 355 7.79 8.93 -2.80
CA ALA A 355 9.23 8.69 -2.71
C ALA A 355 9.53 7.59 -1.67
N ALA A 356 8.89 7.64 -0.50
CA ALA A 356 8.95 6.61 0.52
C ALA A 356 8.42 5.24 0.05
N LYS A 357 7.46 5.22 -0.90
CA LYS A 357 7.03 3.97 -1.53
C LYS A 357 8.15 3.39 -2.40
N TYR A 358 8.90 4.24 -3.13
CA TYR A 358 10.08 3.80 -3.89
C TYR A 358 11.22 3.30 -3.02
N LEU A 359 11.22 3.64 -1.73
CA LEU A 359 12.17 3.12 -0.76
C LEU A 359 11.90 1.66 -0.40
N LYS A 360 10.65 1.20 -0.40
CA LYS A 360 10.38 -0.19 -0.03
C LYS A 360 11.01 -1.12 -1.06
N ASP A 361 11.73 -2.14 -0.60
CA ASP A 361 12.23 -3.19 -1.47
C ASP A 361 11.10 -3.65 -2.39
N GLY A 362 11.45 -3.85 -3.66
CA GLY A 362 10.55 -4.32 -4.68
C GLY A 362 10.01 -5.69 -4.33
N ASP A 363 9.00 -5.70 -3.45
CA ASP A 363 7.93 -6.67 -3.53
C ASP A 363 7.50 -6.58 -5.00
N GLU A 364 7.75 -7.68 -5.70
CA GLU A 364 7.95 -7.76 -7.14
C GLU A 364 6.90 -6.92 -7.87
N THR A 365 7.19 -6.43 -9.08
CA THR A 365 6.18 -5.73 -9.89
C THR A 365 4.92 -6.55 -10.20
N ASN A 366 4.88 -7.83 -9.80
CA ASN A 366 3.73 -8.74 -9.77
C ASN A 366 2.99 -8.80 -8.41
N GLY A 367 3.53 -8.17 -7.37
CA GLY A 367 3.12 -8.24 -5.98
C GLY A 367 1.86 -7.46 -5.63
N ASP A 368 1.22 -6.74 -6.54
CA ASP A 368 -0.12 -6.17 -6.31
C ASP A 368 -1.24 -6.99 -6.99
N LYS A 369 -0.89 -7.99 -7.82
CA LYS A 369 -1.88 -8.89 -8.44
C LYS A 369 -2.35 -9.96 -7.44
N VAL A 370 -3.62 -10.30 -7.52
CA VAL A 370 -4.20 -11.43 -6.79
C VAL A 370 -3.76 -12.71 -7.52
N PRO A 371 -2.99 -13.62 -6.89
CA PRO A 371 -2.66 -14.89 -7.51
C PRO A 371 -3.88 -15.82 -7.52
N PRO A 372 -3.85 -16.93 -8.27
CA PRO A 372 -4.82 -18.01 -8.12
C PRO A 372 -5.01 -18.38 -6.64
N LEU A 373 -6.26 -18.37 -6.20
CA LEU A 373 -6.63 -18.54 -4.80
C LEU A 373 -6.96 -20.01 -4.51
N LYS A 374 -6.53 -20.50 -3.36
CA LYS A 374 -6.91 -21.82 -2.84
C LYS A 374 -8.25 -21.70 -2.11
N ARG A 375 -9.22 -22.50 -2.56
CA ARG A 375 -10.54 -22.66 -1.93
C ARG A 375 -10.47 -23.59 -0.72
N ALA A 376 -11.56 -23.61 0.06
CA ALA A 376 -11.69 -24.46 1.25
C ALA A 376 -11.71 -25.97 0.91
N ASP A 377 -12.17 -26.34 -0.29
CA ASP A 377 -12.22 -27.72 -0.80
C ASP A 377 -10.87 -28.24 -1.32
N GLY A 378 -9.82 -27.41 -1.30
CA GLY A 378 -8.48 -27.75 -1.81
C GLY A 378 -8.26 -27.42 -3.28
N THR A 379 -9.29 -27.03 -4.03
CA THR A 379 -9.17 -26.58 -5.42
C THR A 379 -8.55 -25.18 -5.52
N THR A 380 -8.05 -24.82 -6.71
CA THR A 380 -7.50 -23.49 -7.00
C THR A 380 -8.36 -22.81 -8.06
N THR A 381 -8.60 -21.50 -7.90
CA THR A 381 -9.35 -20.70 -8.88
C THR A 381 -8.65 -20.70 -10.24
N GLN A 382 -9.39 -20.94 -11.31
CA GLN A 382 -8.84 -21.06 -12.66
C GLN A 382 -8.73 -19.72 -13.39
N ASP A 383 -9.66 -18.79 -13.11
CA ASP A 383 -9.75 -17.51 -13.81
C ASP A 383 -10.00 -16.32 -12.84
N LYS A 384 -10.06 -15.11 -13.41
CA LYS A 384 -10.31 -13.86 -12.66
C LYS A 384 -11.73 -13.77 -12.08
N VAL A 385 -12.70 -14.46 -12.67
CA VAL A 385 -14.11 -14.49 -12.22
C VAL A 385 -14.20 -15.30 -10.94
N GLU A 386 -13.66 -16.52 -10.95
CA GLU A 386 -13.56 -17.41 -9.79
C GLU A 386 -12.78 -16.76 -8.64
N GLN A 387 -11.70 -16.02 -8.94
CA GLN A 387 -10.96 -15.24 -7.94
C GLN A 387 -11.83 -14.15 -7.30
N ALA A 388 -12.61 -13.43 -8.10
CA ALA A 388 -13.52 -12.40 -7.61
C ALA A 388 -14.61 -12.97 -6.71
N GLU A 389 -15.18 -14.13 -7.07
CA GLU A 389 -16.21 -14.82 -6.28
C GLU A 389 -15.68 -15.35 -4.95
N GLU A 390 -14.52 -16.01 -4.96
CA GLU A 390 -13.88 -16.51 -3.74
C GLU A 390 -13.50 -15.36 -2.78
N LEU A 391 -13.04 -14.23 -3.31
CA LEU A 391 -12.78 -13.05 -2.48
C LEU A 391 -14.07 -12.49 -1.88
N LEU A 392 -15.14 -12.33 -2.66
CA LEU A 392 -16.41 -11.82 -2.15
C LEU A 392 -17.00 -12.73 -1.07
N SER A 393 -17.01 -14.05 -1.28
CA SER A 393 -17.54 -15.02 -0.31
C SER A 393 -16.77 -14.99 1.02
N VAL A 394 -15.44 -14.84 0.96
CA VAL A 394 -14.59 -14.76 2.16
C VAL A 394 -14.67 -13.40 2.84
N PHE A 395 -14.89 -12.32 2.10
CA PHE A 395 -15.01 -10.97 2.63
C PHE A 395 -16.36 -10.70 3.29
N PHE A 396 -17.43 -11.29 2.78
CA PHE A 396 -18.81 -11.13 3.26
C PHE A 396 -19.43 -12.50 3.55
N PRO A 397 -18.93 -13.22 4.57
CA PRO A 397 -19.49 -14.51 4.93
C PRO A 397 -20.93 -14.34 5.45
N PRO A 398 -21.78 -15.38 5.35
CA PRO A 398 -23.10 -15.37 5.97
C PRO A 398 -22.98 -15.21 7.49
N LEU A 399 -24.03 -14.65 8.10
CA LEU A 399 -24.14 -14.57 9.55
C LEU A 399 -24.23 -15.97 10.18
N PRO A 400 -23.84 -16.13 11.46
CA PRO A 400 -24.11 -17.35 12.21
C PRO A 400 -25.61 -17.69 12.22
N ALA A 401 -25.95 -18.98 12.14
CA ALA A 401 -27.34 -19.45 12.14
C ALA A 401 -28.06 -19.11 13.45
N ASP A 402 -27.37 -19.24 14.59
CA ASP A 402 -27.92 -18.96 15.91
C ASP A 402 -27.28 -17.70 16.50
N ILE A 403 -28.09 -16.64 16.66
CA ILE A 403 -27.69 -15.40 17.31
C ILE A 403 -28.61 -15.19 18.52
N GLU A 404 -28.03 -15.28 19.71
CA GLU A 404 -28.78 -15.16 20.97
C GLU A 404 -29.41 -13.78 21.11
N ASP A 405 -30.62 -13.72 21.69
CA ASP A 405 -31.26 -12.44 21.97
C ASP A 405 -30.51 -11.63 23.04
N GLU A 406 -30.47 -10.31 22.84
CA GLU A 406 -29.78 -9.38 23.72
C GLU A 406 -30.68 -8.86 24.85
N GLY A 407 -31.99 -9.06 24.72
CA GLY A 407 -33.01 -8.64 25.68
C GLY A 407 -33.24 -7.11 25.69
N PRO A 408 -34.24 -6.64 26.45
CA PRO A 408 -34.55 -5.23 26.57
C PRO A 408 -33.42 -4.47 27.28
N ARG A 409 -33.08 -3.28 26.77
CA ARG A 409 -32.02 -2.43 27.30
C ARG A 409 -32.56 -1.11 27.86
N PRO A 410 -32.03 -0.62 29.00
CA PRO A 410 -32.32 0.72 29.48
C PRO A 410 -31.92 1.74 28.42
N ARG A 411 -32.87 2.58 28.01
CA ARG A 411 -32.65 3.62 26.99
C ARG A 411 -32.24 4.92 27.67
N ARG A 412 -31.08 5.45 27.29
CA ARG A 412 -30.72 6.84 27.64
C ARG A 412 -31.65 7.82 26.91
N ARG A 413 -31.84 9.01 27.48
CA ARG A 413 -32.54 10.11 26.81
C ARG A 413 -31.82 10.44 25.50
N GLU A 414 -32.58 10.69 24.44
CA GLU A 414 -32.04 11.10 23.15
C GLU A 414 -31.29 12.42 23.27
N VAL A 415 -30.10 12.46 22.69
CA VAL A 415 -29.29 13.68 22.60
C VAL A 415 -29.90 14.62 21.55
N ALA A 416 -29.90 15.92 21.82
CA ALA A 416 -30.33 16.91 20.83
C ALA A 416 -29.24 17.14 19.78
N MET A 417 -29.61 17.11 18.49
CA MET A 417 -28.72 17.42 17.38
C MET A 417 -29.46 18.36 16.40
N PRO A 418 -28.94 19.57 16.14
CA PRO A 418 -29.61 20.53 15.26
C PRO A 418 -29.46 20.16 13.77
N ASN A 419 -30.11 20.91 12.89
CA ASN A 419 -29.99 20.75 11.43
C ASN A 419 -28.56 20.99 10.93
N LEU A 420 -28.22 20.49 9.73
CA LEU A 420 -26.91 20.76 9.11
C LEU A 420 -26.77 22.24 8.76
N THR A 421 -25.59 22.79 8.98
CA THR A 421 -25.20 24.12 8.49
C THR A 421 -24.41 24.00 7.20
N MET A 422 -24.34 25.08 6.41
CA MET A 422 -23.55 25.10 5.17
C MET A 422 -22.06 24.95 5.47
N GLU A 423 -21.61 25.59 6.54
CA GLU A 423 -20.22 25.67 6.96
C GLU A 423 -19.67 24.30 7.36
N GLU A 424 -20.47 23.49 8.06
CA GLU A 424 -20.13 22.09 8.37
C GLU A 424 -19.86 21.28 7.11
N VAL A 425 -20.68 21.46 6.07
CA VAL A 425 -20.54 20.72 4.82
C VAL A 425 -19.35 21.25 4.03
N GLU A 426 -19.22 22.57 3.91
CA GLU A 426 -18.11 23.22 3.21
C GLU A 426 -16.76 22.83 3.81
N GLU A 427 -16.62 22.84 5.14
CA GLU A 427 -15.41 22.42 5.83
C GLU A 427 -15.01 21.00 5.38
N LYS A 428 -15.95 20.04 5.38
CA LYS A 428 -15.65 18.66 4.98
C LYS A 428 -15.36 18.52 3.49
N VAL A 429 -16.00 19.32 2.63
CA VAL A 429 -15.67 19.40 1.20
C VAL A 429 -14.22 19.86 1.04
N MET A 430 -13.83 20.94 1.73
CA MET A 430 -12.50 21.56 1.63
C MET A 430 -11.39 20.73 2.30
N GLU A 431 -11.69 19.99 3.37
CA GLU A 431 -10.76 19.06 4.02
C GLU A 431 -10.53 17.78 3.20
N ALA A 432 -11.51 17.37 2.37
CA ALA A 432 -11.43 16.12 1.62
C ALA A 432 -10.18 16.04 0.72
N LYS A 433 -9.48 14.91 0.76
CA LYS A 433 -8.27 14.70 -0.06
C LYS A 433 -8.65 14.66 -1.54
N ALA A 434 -8.28 15.71 -2.28
CA ALA A 434 -8.82 16.02 -3.59
C ALA A 434 -8.63 14.89 -4.64
N TRP A 435 -7.51 14.18 -4.59
CA TRP A 435 -7.10 13.20 -5.62
C TRP A 435 -7.19 11.74 -5.17
N LYS A 436 -7.94 11.44 -4.12
CA LYS A 436 -8.19 10.04 -3.71
C LYS A 436 -9.07 9.32 -4.72
N ALA A 437 -8.90 8.00 -4.80
CA ALA A 437 -9.65 7.16 -5.73
C ALA A 437 -11.17 7.33 -5.52
N PRO A 438 -11.93 7.58 -6.60
CA PRO A 438 -13.38 7.75 -6.53
C PRO A 438 -14.09 6.39 -6.41
N GLY A 439 -15.39 6.44 -6.17
CA GLY A 439 -16.26 5.27 -6.24
C GLY A 439 -16.60 4.91 -7.68
N GLN A 440 -17.76 4.29 -7.88
CA GLN A 440 -18.25 3.89 -9.21
C GLN A 440 -18.59 5.09 -10.11
N ASP A 441 -18.90 6.26 -9.51
CA ASP A 441 -19.16 7.52 -10.21
C ASP A 441 -17.93 8.11 -10.93
N GLY A 442 -16.72 7.66 -10.62
CA GLY A 442 -15.49 8.19 -11.21
C GLY A 442 -15.14 9.63 -10.81
N LEU A 443 -15.87 10.25 -9.88
CA LEU A 443 -15.69 11.65 -9.50
C LEU A 443 -14.80 11.78 -8.26
N PRO A 444 -13.55 12.27 -8.38
CA PRO A 444 -12.70 12.54 -7.22
C PRO A 444 -13.21 13.76 -6.43
N ALA A 445 -12.83 13.87 -5.16
CA ALA A 445 -13.26 14.99 -4.30
C ALA A 445 -12.90 16.38 -4.85
N MET A 446 -11.89 16.47 -5.72
CA MET A 446 -11.55 17.70 -6.46
C MET A 446 -12.73 18.27 -7.25
N VAL A 447 -13.60 17.41 -7.81
CA VAL A 447 -14.79 17.86 -8.58
C VAL A 447 -15.69 18.70 -7.68
N TRP A 448 -16.04 18.18 -6.50
CA TRP A 448 -16.90 18.90 -5.55
C TRP A 448 -16.27 20.19 -5.03
N LYS A 449 -14.95 20.20 -4.80
CA LYS A 449 -14.22 21.43 -4.44
C LYS A 449 -14.32 22.50 -5.51
N GLN A 450 -14.15 22.13 -6.78
CA GLN A 450 -14.18 23.07 -7.90
C GLN A 450 -15.58 23.55 -8.25
N LEU A 451 -16.60 22.74 -7.96
CA LEU A 451 -18.01 23.06 -8.22
C LEU A 451 -18.72 23.65 -7.00
N TRP A 452 -18.07 23.72 -5.83
CA TRP A 452 -18.72 24.10 -4.57
C TRP A 452 -19.52 25.40 -4.68
N SER A 453 -18.95 26.44 -5.30
CA SER A 453 -19.59 27.74 -5.47
C SER A 453 -20.93 27.70 -6.21
N VAL A 454 -21.19 26.67 -7.03
CA VAL A 454 -22.42 26.53 -7.80
C VAL A 454 -23.33 25.40 -7.30
N VAL A 455 -22.81 24.39 -6.59
CA VAL A 455 -23.60 23.24 -6.11
C VAL A 455 -23.95 23.30 -4.62
N LYS A 456 -23.33 24.18 -3.82
CA LYS A 456 -23.44 24.18 -2.36
C LYS A 456 -24.87 24.12 -1.82
N GLU A 457 -25.78 24.92 -2.36
CA GLU A 457 -27.18 24.98 -1.91
C GLU A 457 -27.93 23.67 -2.22
N ARG A 458 -27.71 23.11 -3.42
CA ARG A 458 -28.30 21.83 -3.82
C ARG A 458 -27.80 20.67 -2.97
N VAL A 459 -26.50 20.65 -2.69
CA VAL A 459 -25.88 19.62 -1.85
C VAL A 459 -26.37 19.70 -0.41
N LEU A 460 -26.47 20.91 0.16
CA LEU A 460 -26.98 21.09 1.52
C LEU A 460 -28.44 20.62 1.63
N HIS A 461 -29.29 21.02 0.69
CA HIS A 461 -30.69 20.60 0.64
C HIS A 461 -30.85 19.09 0.49
N LEU A 462 -30.05 18.46 -0.38
CA LEU A 462 -30.00 17.00 -0.54
C LEU A 462 -29.60 16.32 0.77
N PHE A 463 -28.62 16.85 1.49
CA PHE A 463 -28.16 16.29 2.77
C PHE A 463 -29.21 16.44 3.87
N HIS A 464 -29.91 17.58 3.95
CA HIS A 464 -31.05 17.76 4.85
C HIS A 464 -32.18 16.78 4.55
N THR A 465 -32.52 16.63 3.27
CA THR A 465 -33.58 15.71 2.83
C THR A 465 -33.20 14.27 3.18
N SER A 466 -31.95 13.86 2.91
CA SER A 466 -31.43 12.53 3.26
C SER A 466 -31.53 12.24 4.76
N LEU A 467 -31.05 13.15 5.62
CA LEU A 467 -31.09 12.95 7.08
C LEU A 467 -32.50 13.01 7.67
N SER A 468 -33.37 13.88 7.15
CA SER A 468 -34.75 14.03 7.64
C SER A 468 -35.61 12.80 7.29
N GLN A 469 -35.49 12.30 6.06
CA GLN A 469 -36.18 11.09 5.61
C GLN A 469 -35.52 9.81 6.13
N GLY A 470 -34.24 9.87 6.55
CA GLY A 470 -33.48 8.70 6.98
C GLY A 470 -33.14 7.75 5.82
N ARG A 471 -32.90 8.30 4.62
CA ARG A 471 -32.65 7.53 3.38
C ARG A 471 -31.32 7.92 2.75
N LEU A 472 -30.70 6.98 2.05
CA LEU A 472 -29.55 7.25 1.17
C LEU A 472 -29.90 6.90 -0.28
N PRO A 473 -29.40 7.65 -1.26
CA PRO A 473 -29.54 7.28 -2.65
C PRO A 473 -28.74 6.01 -2.97
N ASP A 474 -29.16 5.26 -3.98
CA ASP A 474 -28.57 3.99 -4.40
C ASP A 474 -27.07 4.13 -4.72
N GLN A 475 -26.67 5.23 -5.38
CA GLN A 475 -25.29 5.50 -5.75
C GLN A 475 -24.34 5.59 -4.53
N TRP A 476 -24.85 5.96 -3.35
CA TRP A 476 -24.04 6.04 -2.12
C TRP A 476 -23.99 4.69 -1.38
N ARG A 477 -24.91 3.78 -1.69
CA ARG A 477 -24.95 2.41 -1.16
C ARG A 477 -24.08 1.45 -1.98
N THR A 478 -23.82 1.76 -3.25
CA THR A 478 -22.96 0.98 -4.13
C THR A 478 -21.47 1.19 -3.87
N ALA A 479 -20.71 0.10 -3.71
CA ALA A 479 -19.26 0.12 -3.49
C ALA A 479 -18.47 -0.52 -4.64
N LYS A 480 -17.34 0.08 -5.00
CA LYS A 480 -16.31 -0.59 -5.80
C LYS A 480 -15.24 -1.17 -4.88
N ILE A 481 -15.17 -2.50 -4.77
CA ILE A 481 -14.28 -3.22 -3.86
C ILE A 481 -12.93 -3.48 -4.52
N ILE A 482 -11.87 -3.03 -3.86
CA ILE A 482 -10.47 -3.27 -4.26
C ILE A 482 -9.79 -4.14 -3.19
N PRO A 483 -9.36 -5.37 -3.52
CA PRO A 483 -8.57 -6.21 -2.64
C PRO A 483 -7.17 -5.62 -2.40
N LEU A 484 -6.81 -5.36 -1.15
CA LEU A 484 -5.45 -4.95 -0.77
C LEU A 484 -4.75 -6.02 0.07
N LYS A 485 -3.47 -6.27 -0.21
CA LYS A 485 -2.64 -7.21 0.57
C LYS A 485 -2.58 -6.82 2.04
N LYS A 486 -2.82 -7.79 2.93
CA LYS A 486 -2.49 -7.67 4.35
C LYS A 486 -0.98 -7.82 4.50
N PRO A 487 -0.26 -6.86 5.10
CA PRO A 487 1.19 -6.94 5.24
C PRO A 487 1.65 -8.18 6.03
N GLY A 488 2.76 -8.80 5.61
CA GLY A 488 3.45 -9.86 6.35
C GLY A 488 2.68 -11.17 6.48
N LYS A 489 1.87 -11.52 5.48
CA LYS A 489 1.23 -12.84 5.40
C LYS A 489 2.14 -13.84 4.68
N ASP A 490 2.19 -15.05 5.22
CA ASP A 490 3.04 -16.13 4.71
C ASP A 490 2.56 -16.68 3.36
N ASP A 491 1.23 -16.60 3.10
CA ASP A 491 0.61 -17.13 1.88
C ASP A 491 -0.48 -16.18 1.36
N TYR A 492 -0.23 -15.55 0.21
CA TYR A 492 -1.19 -14.68 -0.49
C TYR A 492 -2.10 -15.43 -1.47
N LYS A 493 -1.96 -16.75 -1.61
CA LYS A 493 -2.94 -17.61 -2.31
C LYS A 493 -4.20 -17.86 -1.47
N LYS A 494 -4.23 -17.41 -0.21
CA LYS A 494 -5.42 -17.46 0.65
C LYS A 494 -6.19 -16.15 0.55
N ALA A 495 -7.48 -16.20 0.24
CA ALA A 495 -8.35 -15.01 0.21
C ALA A 495 -8.32 -14.18 1.51
N LYS A 496 -8.19 -14.85 2.67
CA LYS A 496 -8.05 -14.21 3.99
C LYS A 496 -6.81 -13.31 4.14
N SER A 497 -5.82 -13.43 3.26
CA SER A 497 -4.62 -12.58 3.23
C SER A 497 -4.86 -11.23 2.55
N TRP A 498 -6.08 -10.97 2.09
CA TRP A 498 -6.49 -9.73 1.43
C TRP A 498 -7.55 -8.96 2.27
N ARG A 499 -7.67 -7.65 2.04
CA ARG A 499 -8.66 -6.76 2.67
C ARG A 499 -9.58 -6.14 1.60
N PRO A 500 -10.90 -6.13 1.78
CA PRO A 500 -11.81 -5.45 0.88
C PRO A 500 -11.85 -3.95 1.18
N ILE A 501 -11.20 -3.11 0.38
CA ILE A 501 -11.40 -1.65 0.48
C ILE A 501 -12.60 -1.24 -0.37
N SER A 502 -13.61 -0.64 0.26
CA SER A 502 -14.80 -0.11 -0.38
C SER A 502 -14.55 1.32 -0.86
N LEU A 503 -14.48 1.51 -2.18
CA LEU A 503 -14.49 2.84 -2.79
C LEU A 503 -15.95 3.28 -2.98
N LEU A 504 -16.38 4.20 -2.12
CA LEU A 504 -17.72 4.81 -2.14
C LEU A 504 -17.73 6.14 -2.89
N SER A 505 -18.92 6.59 -3.30
CA SER A 505 -19.16 7.92 -3.88
C SER A 505 -18.52 9.01 -3.01
N THR A 506 -17.83 9.95 -3.65
CA THR A 506 -17.13 11.02 -2.93
C THR A 506 -18.09 12.01 -2.29
N LEU A 507 -19.26 12.26 -2.88
CA LEU A 507 -20.29 13.10 -2.29
C LEU A 507 -20.92 12.45 -1.05
N GLY A 508 -21.28 11.17 -1.15
CA GLY A 508 -21.78 10.41 0.01
C GLY A 508 -20.80 10.39 1.18
N LYS A 509 -19.50 10.21 0.90
CA LYS A 509 -18.43 10.27 1.93
C LYS A 509 -18.33 11.63 2.62
N ILE A 510 -18.69 12.73 1.95
CA ILE A 510 -18.71 14.06 2.57
C ILE A 510 -19.82 14.10 3.63
N LEU A 511 -21.04 13.67 3.31
CA LEU A 511 -22.12 13.57 4.30
C LEU A 511 -21.76 12.61 5.44
N GLU A 512 -21.21 11.44 5.12
CA GLU A 512 -20.71 10.49 6.12
C GLU A 512 -19.68 11.12 7.06
N ALA A 513 -18.77 11.96 6.54
CA ALA A 513 -17.77 12.66 7.36
C ALA A 513 -18.41 13.71 8.29
N VAL A 514 -19.39 14.47 7.80
CA VAL A 514 -20.14 15.43 8.63
C VAL A 514 -20.88 14.70 9.76
N VAL A 515 -21.58 13.62 9.43
CA VAL A 515 -22.29 12.80 10.42
C VAL A 515 -21.32 12.17 11.42
N ALA A 516 -20.17 11.67 10.96
CA ALA A 516 -19.14 11.11 11.84
C ALA A 516 -18.61 12.14 12.85
N ASP A 517 -18.42 13.40 12.42
CA ASP A 517 -17.93 14.46 13.30
C ASP A 517 -18.99 14.87 14.34
N ARG A 518 -20.25 14.94 13.94
CA ARG A 518 -21.40 15.15 14.84
C ARG A 518 -21.53 14.05 15.88
N ILE A 519 -21.47 12.77 15.48
CA ILE A 519 -21.52 11.65 16.43
C ILE A 519 -20.29 11.71 17.35
N SER A 520 -19.09 11.96 16.80
CA SER A 520 -17.86 12.07 17.60
C SER A 520 -17.97 13.17 18.66
N TYR A 521 -18.53 14.33 18.31
CA TYR A 521 -18.84 15.39 19.28
C TYR A 521 -19.77 14.89 20.38
N THR A 522 -20.91 14.27 20.04
CA THR A 522 -21.87 13.80 21.04
C THR A 522 -21.30 12.71 21.96
N VAL A 523 -20.48 11.81 21.43
CA VAL A 523 -19.81 10.75 22.18
C VAL A 523 -18.95 11.32 23.29
N GLU A 524 -18.13 12.33 22.98
CA GLU A 524 -17.23 12.95 23.95
C GLU A 524 -17.96 13.88 24.92
N THR A 525 -18.95 14.65 24.42
CA THR A 525 -19.71 15.61 25.24
C THR A 525 -20.65 14.92 26.24
N TYR A 526 -21.35 13.86 25.83
CA TYR A 526 -22.35 13.19 26.66
C TYR A 526 -21.89 11.85 27.25
N GLY A 527 -20.63 11.45 27.02
CA GLY A 527 -20.05 10.22 27.59
C GLY A 527 -20.81 8.95 27.14
N LEU A 528 -21.05 8.83 25.84
CA LEU A 528 -21.88 7.75 25.27
C LEU A 528 -21.12 6.42 25.11
N LEU A 529 -19.79 6.49 25.08
CA LEU A 529 -18.91 5.32 24.95
C LEU A 529 -18.04 5.12 26.20
N PRO A 530 -17.63 3.87 26.50
CA PRO A 530 -16.76 3.55 27.63
C PRO A 530 -15.45 4.36 27.62
N THR A 531 -15.01 4.80 28.80
CA THR A 531 -13.81 5.64 28.94
C THR A 531 -12.50 4.90 28.67
N ASN A 532 -12.53 3.57 28.57
CA ASN A 532 -11.41 2.69 28.27
C ASN A 532 -11.35 2.25 26.80
N HIS A 533 -12.21 2.81 25.93
CA HIS A 533 -12.08 2.68 24.49
C HIS A 533 -11.20 3.82 23.94
N PHE A 534 -10.05 3.51 23.34
CA PHE A 534 -9.05 4.49 22.86
C PHE A 534 -9.05 4.68 21.34
N GLY A 535 -9.36 3.64 20.57
CA GLY A 535 -9.30 3.69 19.11
C GLY A 535 -10.37 4.58 18.48
N ALA A 536 -10.05 5.21 17.35
CA ALA A 536 -10.94 6.04 16.54
C ALA A 536 -11.68 7.16 17.31
N ARG A 537 -11.08 7.69 18.38
CA ARG A 537 -11.66 8.77 19.20
C ARG A 537 -10.71 9.96 19.33
N LYS A 538 -11.26 11.16 19.36
CA LYS A 538 -10.49 12.39 19.53
C LYS A 538 -9.80 12.38 20.91
N ARG A 539 -8.57 12.93 20.97
CA ARG A 539 -7.75 13.06 22.20
C ARG A 539 -7.39 11.74 22.90
N ARG A 540 -7.49 10.62 22.19
CA ARG A 540 -7.12 9.28 22.65
C ARG A 540 -6.07 8.68 21.71
N SER A 541 -5.07 7.99 22.24
CA SER A 541 -4.01 7.36 21.44
C SER A 541 -3.66 5.95 21.90
N ALA A 542 -3.03 5.18 21.02
CA ALA A 542 -2.50 3.86 21.35
C ALA A 542 -1.43 3.93 22.46
N GLU A 543 -0.58 4.97 22.44
CA GLU A 543 0.44 5.20 23.46
C GLU A 543 -0.18 5.43 24.85
N GLN A 544 -1.28 6.17 24.94
CA GLN A 544 -2.02 6.39 26.18
C GLN A 544 -2.62 5.09 26.72
N ALA A 545 -3.20 4.25 25.85
CA ALA A 545 -3.73 2.94 26.24
C ALA A 545 -2.61 2.03 26.80
N LEU A 546 -1.48 1.96 26.10
CA LEU A 546 -0.31 1.19 26.52
C LEU A 546 0.28 1.68 27.85
N LEU A 547 0.40 3.00 28.04
CA LEU A 547 0.88 3.59 29.30
C LEU A 547 -0.07 3.34 30.46
N LEU A 548 -1.38 3.42 30.23
CA LEU A 548 -2.38 3.10 31.25
C LEU A 548 -2.23 1.65 31.71
N PHE A 549 -2.18 0.70 30.77
CA PHE A 549 -2.00 -0.71 31.08
C PHE A 549 -0.67 -0.96 31.81
N GLN A 550 0.41 -0.37 31.31
CA GLN A 550 1.73 -0.49 31.91
C GLN A 550 1.74 0.02 33.36
N GLU A 551 1.13 1.17 33.64
CA GLU A 551 1.03 1.66 35.03
C GLU A 551 0.29 0.69 35.95
N GLN A 552 -0.73 -0.04 35.45
CA GLN A 552 -1.37 -1.10 36.24
C GLN A 552 -0.42 -2.26 36.55
N VAL A 553 0.40 -2.69 35.58
CA VAL A 553 1.42 -3.72 35.79
C VAL A 553 2.45 -3.28 36.84
N TYR A 554 2.95 -2.04 36.75
CA TYR A 554 3.89 -1.51 37.72
C TYR A 554 3.26 -1.34 39.12
N LYS A 555 2.00 -0.93 39.21
CA LYS A 555 1.22 -0.91 40.47
C LYS A 555 1.13 -2.29 41.09
N ALA A 556 0.80 -3.32 40.31
CA ALA A 556 0.74 -4.69 40.78
C ALA A 556 2.11 -5.17 41.30
N TRP A 557 3.20 -4.91 40.58
CA TRP A 557 4.54 -5.30 41.02
C TRP A 557 4.96 -4.64 42.33
N ARG A 558 4.63 -3.36 42.53
CA ARG A 558 4.85 -2.65 43.82
C ARG A 558 4.14 -3.35 44.97
N ASN A 559 2.96 -3.89 44.72
CA ASN A 559 2.15 -4.63 45.69
C ASN A 559 2.48 -6.13 45.73
N ARG A 560 3.60 -6.56 45.11
CA ARG A 560 3.97 -7.98 44.98
C ARG A 560 2.83 -8.82 44.41
N LYS A 561 2.23 -8.37 43.30
CA LYS A 561 1.17 -9.06 42.55
C LYS A 561 1.59 -9.32 41.10
N VAL A 562 0.83 -10.17 40.42
CA VAL A 562 0.92 -10.53 39.00
C VAL A 562 -0.27 -9.95 38.26
N VAL A 563 -0.03 -9.43 37.05
CA VAL A 563 -1.09 -9.08 36.11
C VAL A 563 -1.15 -10.14 35.02
N SER A 564 -2.31 -10.78 34.87
CA SER A 564 -2.60 -11.67 33.75
C SER A 564 -3.41 -10.90 32.72
N LEU A 565 -2.97 -10.86 31.46
CA LEU A 565 -3.66 -10.22 30.35
C LEU A 565 -4.14 -11.28 29.36
N VAL A 566 -5.34 -11.10 28.83
CA VAL A 566 -5.83 -11.76 27.62
C VAL A 566 -6.13 -10.69 26.57
N SER A 567 -5.73 -10.94 25.32
CA SER A 567 -6.02 -10.08 24.17
C SER A 567 -6.76 -10.88 23.10
N PHE A 568 -7.85 -10.32 22.59
CA PHE A 568 -8.71 -10.87 21.55
C PHE A 568 -8.59 -10.05 20.27
N ASP A 569 -8.72 -10.73 19.13
CA ASP A 569 -8.86 -10.10 17.81
C ASP A 569 -10.22 -10.51 17.23
N VAL A 570 -11.05 -9.53 16.85
CA VAL A 570 -12.38 -9.77 16.29
C VAL A 570 -12.24 -10.13 14.82
N LYS A 571 -12.72 -11.31 14.42
CA LYS A 571 -12.65 -11.79 13.04
C LYS A 571 -13.51 -10.91 12.13
N GLY A 572 -12.98 -10.55 10.97
CA GLY A 572 -13.76 -9.86 9.94
C GLY A 572 -14.39 -8.56 10.43
N ALA A 573 -13.64 -7.76 11.19
CA ALA A 573 -14.08 -6.46 11.68
C ALA A 573 -14.74 -5.62 10.57
N TYR A 574 -15.68 -4.76 10.95
CA TYR A 574 -16.59 -4.00 10.09
C TYR A 574 -17.55 -4.85 9.25
N ASN A 575 -17.05 -5.80 8.45
CA ASN A 575 -17.89 -6.64 7.58
C ASN A 575 -18.78 -7.61 8.37
N GLY A 576 -18.31 -8.10 9.52
CA GLY A 576 -19.06 -9.00 10.41
C GLY A 576 -19.98 -8.30 11.41
N VAL A 577 -20.31 -7.02 11.20
CA VAL A 577 -21.21 -6.28 12.09
C VAL A 577 -22.65 -6.64 11.77
N LEU A 578 -23.35 -7.24 12.72
CA LEU A 578 -24.79 -7.43 12.65
C LEU A 578 -25.51 -6.09 12.83
N LYS A 579 -26.17 -5.63 11.76
CA LYS A 579 -26.87 -4.34 11.69
C LYS A 579 -27.86 -4.15 12.84
N ASP A 580 -28.75 -5.10 13.06
CA ASP A 580 -29.85 -4.92 14.03
C ASP A 580 -29.32 -4.74 15.46
N ARG A 581 -28.25 -5.45 15.83
CA ARG A 581 -27.55 -5.27 17.11
C ARG A 581 -26.88 -3.91 17.22
N LEU A 582 -26.27 -3.44 16.14
CA LEU A 582 -25.69 -2.09 16.10
C LEU A 582 -26.77 -1.02 16.35
N LEU A 583 -27.92 -1.11 15.68
CA LEU A 583 -29.02 -0.14 15.82
C LEU A 583 -29.58 -0.15 17.25
N GLN A 584 -29.83 -1.33 17.83
CA GLN A 584 -30.26 -1.47 19.24
C GLN A 584 -29.25 -0.83 20.21
N ARG A 585 -27.94 -1.04 20.00
CA ARG A 585 -26.86 -0.46 20.83
C ARG A 585 -26.74 1.06 20.69
N LEU A 586 -27.01 1.62 19.51
CA LEU A 586 -27.05 3.06 19.27
C LEU A 586 -28.24 3.71 20.01
N GLU A 587 -29.44 3.15 19.86
CA GLU A 587 -30.64 3.64 20.56
C GLU A 587 -30.49 3.58 22.07
N ALA A 588 -30.01 2.45 22.62
CA ALA A 588 -29.81 2.29 24.05
C ALA A 588 -28.87 3.34 24.65
N ARG A 589 -27.90 3.82 23.85
CA ARG A 589 -26.92 4.84 24.25
C ARG A 589 -27.38 6.28 24.00
N GLY A 590 -28.62 6.50 23.55
CA GLY A 590 -29.23 7.83 23.42
C GLY A 590 -28.96 8.52 22.09
N MET A 591 -28.62 7.78 21.03
CA MET A 591 -28.56 8.34 19.68
C MET A 591 -29.95 8.78 19.20
N PRO A 592 -30.08 9.92 18.50
CA PRO A 592 -31.36 10.38 17.96
C PRO A 592 -31.98 9.36 17.00
N ARG A 593 -33.28 9.07 17.12
CA ARG A 593 -33.96 8.09 16.24
C ARG A 593 -33.81 8.37 14.76
N ARG A 594 -33.85 9.66 14.37
CA ARG A 594 -33.68 10.08 12.96
C ARG A 594 -32.32 9.63 12.42
N LEU A 595 -31.26 9.79 13.22
CA LEU A 595 -29.92 9.39 12.86
C LEU A 595 -29.76 7.86 12.85
N VAL A 596 -30.38 7.15 13.80
CA VAL A 596 -30.39 5.69 13.80
C VAL A 596 -31.03 5.14 12.52
N ARG A 597 -32.16 5.70 12.08
CA ARG A 597 -32.78 5.33 10.78
C ARG A 597 -31.87 5.60 9.59
N TRP A 598 -31.15 6.71 9.60
CA TRP A 598 -30.19 7.00 8.54
C TRP A 598 -28.99 6.03 8.56
N ILE A 599 -28.51 5.62 9.73
CA ILE A 599 -27.47 4.58 9.88
C ILE A 599 -27.99 3.20 9.42
N ASP A 600 -29.26 2.89 9.66
CA ASP A 600 -29.91 1.68 9.13
C ASP A 600 -29.87 1.66 7.60
N ALA A 601 -30.26 2.77 6.95
CA ALA A 601 -30.15 2.92 5.50
C ALA A 601 -28.69 2.83 5.01
N PHE A 602 -27.72 3.33 5.78
CA PHE A 602 -26.28 3.25 5.45
C PHE A 602 -25.76 1.79 5.45
N CYS A 603 -26.34 0.91 6.28
CA CYS A 603 -25.97 -0.49 6.39
C CYS A 603 -26.80 -1.42 5.49
N SER A 604 -27.93 -0.94 4.94
CA SER A 604 -28.93 -1.78 4.26
C SER A 604 -28.88 -1.68 2.73
N SER A 605 -29.36 -2.73 2.06
CA SER A 605 -29.50 -2.81 0.59
C SER A 605 -28.24 -2.36 -0.15
N ARG A 606 -27.07 -2.81 0.34
CA ARG A 606 -25.79 -2.45 -0.26
C ARG A 606 -25.51 -3.34 -1.45
N THR A 607 -24.90 -2.76 -2.46
CA THR A 607 -24.43 -3.47 -3.65
C THR A 607 -22.93 -3.22 -3.82
N ALA A 608 -22.25 -4.14 -4.50
CA ALA A 608 -20.84 -3.99 -4.80
C ALA A 608 -20.43 -4.64 -6.12
N THR A 609 -19.39 -4.05 -6.71
CA THR A 609 -18.54 -4.70 -7.71
C THR A 609 -17.18 -4.97 -7.09
N ILE A 610 -16.47 -6.02 -7.52
CA ILE A 610 -15.08 -6.26 -7.11
C ILE A 610 -14.17 -6.18 -8.32
N THR A 611 -13.04 -5.47 -8.20
CA THR A 611 -12.02 -5.40 -9.26
C THR A 611 -10.80 -6.24 -8.89
N VAL A 612 -10.54 -7.28 -9.67
CA VAL A 612 -9.41 -8.22 -9.50
C VAL A 612 -8.59 -8.23 -10.79
N ASN A 613 -7.30 -7.90 -10.72
CA ASN A 613 -6.37 -7.98 -11.86
C ASN A 613 -6.89 -7.31 -13.16
N GLY A 614 -7.66 -6.23 -13.05
CA GLY A 614 -8.26 -5.50 -14.17
C GLY A 614 -9.66 -5.97 -14.57
N TYR A 615 -10.07 -7.19 -14.19
CA TYR A 615 -11.46 -7.65 -14.31
C TYR A 615 -12.33 -6.96 -13.25
N THR A 616 -13.53 -6.53 -13.62
CA THR A 616 -14.55 -6.02 -12.68
C THR A 616 -15.78 -6.91 -12.77
N SER A 617 -16.23 -7.43 -11.63
CA SER A 617 -17.42 -8.28 -11.57
C SER A 617 -18.69 -7.53 -11.95
N ALA A 618 -19.73 -8.28 -12.27
CA ALA A 618 -21.10 -7.76 -12.25
C ALA A 618 -21.45 -7.15 -10.88
N LEU A 619 -22.42 -6.24 -10.89
CA LEU A 619 -22.98 -5.66 -9.67
C LEU A 619 -23.71 -6.77 -8.88
N ARG A 620 -23.40 -6.90 -7.60
CA ARG A 620 -24.02 -7.90 -6.72
C ARG A 620 -24.57 -7.24 -5.47
N GLU A 621 -25.68 -7.77 -4.97
CA GLU A 621 -26.18 -7.41 -3.65
C GLU A 621 -25.29 -8.01 -2.56
N LEU A 622 -25.16 -7.28 -1.47
CA LEU A 622 -24.46 -7.70 -0.25
C LEU A 622 -25.49 -7.78 0.89
N PRO A 623 -26.13 -8.94 1.09
CA PRO A 623 -27.15 -9.10 2.13
C PRO A 623 -26.64 -8.75 3.53
N GLN A 624 -25.35 -8.99 3.78
CA GLN A 624 -24.66 -8.70 5.04
C GLN A 624 -23.36 -7.94 4.76
N ALA A 625 -23.51 -6.71 4.27
CA ALA A 625 -22.37 -5.86 3.94
C ALA A 625 -21.58 -5.37 5.17
N GLY A 626 -22.19 -5.42 6.37
CA GLY A 626 -21.65 -4.82 7.57
C GLY A 626 -21.40 -3.32 7.40
N LEU A 627 -20.28 -2.84 7.92
CA LEU A 627 -19.82 -1.46 7.76
C LEU A 627 -18.76 -1.39 6.63
N PRO A 628 -18.90 -0.46 5.66
CA PRO A 628 -17.96 -0.38 4.54
C PRO A 628 -16.55 0.07 4.98
N GLN A 629 -15.52 -0.69 4.62
CA GLN A 629 -14.12 -0.36 4.90
C GLN A 629 -13.61 0.73 3.96
N GLY A 630 -13.48 1.96 4.46
CA GLY A 630 -13.08 3.14 3.68
C GLY A 630 -14.02 4.33 3.84
N SER A 631 -15.19 4.12 4.44
CA SER A 631 -16.07 5.19 4.90
C SER A 631 -15.47 5.90 6.12
N PRO A 632 -15.51 7.25 6.18
CA PRO A 632 -15.16 8.00 7.39
C PRO A 632 -16.15 7.76 8.54
N LEU A 633 -17.37 7.30 8.28
CA LEU A 633 -18.38 7.03 9.29
C LEU A 633 -18.18 5.68 9.97
N SER A 634 -17.87 4.61 9.22
CA SER A 634 -17.78 3.22 9.72
C SER A 634 -17.06 3.03 11.07
N PRO A 635 -15.92 3.70 11.38
CA PRO A 635 -15.28 3.54 12.68
C PRO A 635 -16.18 3.88 13.85
N VAL A 636 -17.04 4.90 13.73
CA VAL A 636 -17.83 5.42 14.85
C VAL A 636 -18.94 4.44 15.28
N PRO A 637 -19.84 3.95 14.40
CA PRO A 637 -20.80 2.92 14.77
C PRO A 637 -20.14 1.63 15.26
N PHE A 638 -18.98 1.26 14.74
CA PHE A 638 -18.25 0.09 15.25
C PHE A 638 -17.89 0.22 16.74
N LEU A 639 -17.59 1.44 17.22
CA LEU A 639 -17.33 1.64 18.65
C LEU A 639 -18.58 1.44 19.51
N PHE A 640 -19.77 1.78 18.99
CA PHE A 640 -21.04 1.48 19.66
C PHE A 640 -21.34 -0.01 19.64
N PHE A 641 -21.02 -0.68 18.53
CA PHE A 641 -21.15 -2.13 18.42
C PHE A 641 -20.34 -2.84 19.50
N ASN A 642 -19.04 -2.59 19.65
CA ASN A 642 -18.23 -3.32 20.63
C ASN A 642 -18.22 -2.72 22.05
N ALA A 643 -18.92 -1.60 22.30
CA ALA A 643 -18.88 -0.89 23.57
C ALA A 643 -19.17 -1.78 24.80
N ASP A 644 -20.12 -2.71 24.70
CA ASP A 644 -20.52 -3.57 25.82
C ASP A 644 -19.44 -4.60 26.20
N LEU A 645 -18.62 -5.03 25.23
CA LEU A 645 -17.46 -5.88 25.50
C LEU A 645 -16.40 -5.10 26.29
N VAL A 646 -16.23 -3.83 25.94
CA VAL A 646 -15.17 -2.97 26.51
C VAL A 646 -15.58 -2.40 27.87
N GLN A 647 -16.88 -2.23 28.14
CA GLN A 647 -17.37 -1.55 29.33
C GLN A 647 -17.04 -2.32 30.62
N SER A 648 -15.88 -1.99 31.22
CA SER A 648 -15.45 -2.51 32.51
C SER A 648 -14.80 -1.41 33.34
N ARG A 649 -14.94 -1.50 34.67
CA ARG A 649 -14.26 -0.59 35.59
C ARG A 649 -12.78 -0.98 35.67
N ILE A 650 -11.90 0.01 35.57
CA ILE A 650 -10.47 -0.18 35.83
C ILE A 650 -10.23 0.10 37.32
N ASP A 651 -9.75 -0.91 38.05
CA ASP A 651 -9.44 -0.81 39.46
C ASP A 651 -8.19 -1.65 39.83
N SER A 652 -7.99 -1.90 41.14
CA SER A 652 -6.84 -2.66 41.64
C SER A 652 -6.93 -4.18 41.41
N LYS A 653 -8.09 -4.68 40.98
CA LYS A 653 -8.35 -6.10 40.69
C LYS A 653 -8.30 -6.39 39.19
N GLY A 654 -8.56 -5.42 38.33
CA GLY A 654 -8.47 -5.62 36.88
C GLY A 654 -8.97 -4.46 36.05
N GLY A 655 -9.17 -4.72 34.76
CA GLY A 655 -9.72 -3.76 33.82
C GLY A 655 -9.65 -4.26 32.38
N SER A 656 -10.14 -3.45 31.46
CA SER A 656 -10.00 -3.69 30.03
C SER A 656 -9.71 -2.41 29.27
N MET A 657 -9.23 -2.56 28.04
CA MET A 657 -9.02 -1.50 27.07
C MET A 657 -9.31 -2.02 25.67
N ALA A 658 -9.74 -1.13 24.78
CA ALA A 658 -9.89 -1.46 23.37
C ALA A 658 -9.31 -0.37 22.47
N PHE A 659 -8.84 -0.78 21.30
CA PHE A 659 -8.48 0.10 20.21
C PHE A 659 -9.15 -0.38 18.93
N VAL A 660 -10.34 0.15 18.64
CA VAL A 660 -11.20 -0.36 17.56
C VAL A 660 -11.47 -1.85 17.82
N ASP A 661 -10.96 -2.77 17.00
CA ASP A 661 -11.16 -4.21 17.07
C ASP A 661 -10.24 -4.93 18.06
N ASP A 662 -9.08 -4.34 18.37
CA ASP A 662 -8.13 -4.89 19.35
C ASP A 662 -8.69 -4.74 20.78
N TYR A 663 -9.19 -5.84 21.37
CA TYR A 663 -9.68 -5.87 22.75
C TYR A 663 -8.68 -6.56 23.69
N SER A 664 -8.39 -5.93 24.83
CA SER A 664 -7.45 -6.43 25.82
C SER A 664 -8.02 -6.27 27.22
N ALA A 665 -7.96 -7.31 28.04
CA ALA A 665 -8.46 -7.29 29.41
C ALA A 665 -7.55 -8.05 30.37
N TRP A 666 -7.48 -7.60 31.61
CA TRP A 666 -6.54 -8.13 32.59
C TRP A 666 -7.12 -8.26 33.99
N ILE A 667 -6.53 -9.18 34.75
CA ILE A 667 -6.78 -9.43 36.17
C ILE A 667 -5.47 -9.29 36.94
N THR A 668 -5.58 -8.77 38.16
CA THR A 668 -4.47 -8.55 39.08
C THR A 668 -4.69 -9.34 40.38
N GLY A 669 -3.70 -10.15 40.74
CA GLY A 669 -3.76 -11.02 41.91
C GLY A 669 -2.38 -11.49 42.37
N PRO A 670 -2.27 -12.22 43.48
CA PRO A 670 -1.00 -12.67 44.05
C PRO A 670 -0.16 -13.54 43.10
N THR A 671 -0.82 -14.43 42.35
CA THR A 671 -0.21 -15.44 41.47
C THR A 671 -0.97 -15.54 40.14
N ALA A 672 -0.34 -16.14 39.11
CA ALA A 672 -1.00 -16.39 37.83
C ALA A 672 -2.14 -17.41 37.94
N GLU A 673 -2.00 -18.34 38.89
CA GLU A 673 -2.93 -19.41 39.25
C GLU A 673 -4.23 -18.82 39.81
N GLU A 674 -4.13 -17.93 40.80
CA GLU A 674 -5.29 -17.24 41.35
C GLU A 674 -5.97 -16.31 40.32
N ASN A 675 -5.21 -15.80 39.34
CA ASN A 675 -5.76 -15.00 38.26
C ASN A 675 -6.48 -15.84 37.19
N ARG A 676 -6.32 -17.17 37.19
CA ARG A 676 -6.80 -18.05 36.12
C ARG A 676 -8.31 -17.92 35.94
N ASP A 677 -9.07 -18.10 37.02
CA ASP A 677 -10.53 -18.12 36.92
C ASP A 677 -11.09 -16.74 36.54
N GLY A 678 -10.40 -15.67 36.96
CA GLY A 678 -10.71 -14.32 36.50
C GLY A 678 -10.48 -14.12 34.99
N ILE A 679 -9.40 -14.68 34.43
CA ILE A 679 -9.14 -14.64 32.98
C ILE A 679 -10.12 -15.53 32.22
N GLN A 680 -10.46 -16.71 32.74
CA GLN A 680 -11.47 -17.57 32.15
C GLN A 680 -12.84 -16.86 32.14
N ALA A 681 -13.23 -16.20 33.23
CA ALA A 681 -14.46 -15.40 33.28
C ALA A 681 -14.48 -14.22 32.27
N ILE A 682 -13.31 -13.63 31.96
CA ILE A 682 -13.20 -12.64 30.88
C ILE A 682 -13.40 -13.29 29.52
N ILE A 683 -12.80 -14.45 29.28
CA ILE A 683 -12.97 -15.24 28.05
C ILE A 683 -14.44 -15.62 27.87
N ASP A 684 -15.08 -16.18 28.89
CA ASP A 684 -16.46 -16.63 28.84
C ASP A 684 -17.41 -15.45 28.56
N ARG A 685 -17.12 -14.27 29.14
CA ARG A 685 -17.86 -13.04 28.85
C ARG A 685 -17.67 -12.58 27.41
N ALA A 686 -16.46 -12.66 26.88
CA ALA A 686 -16.19 -12.31 25.49
C ALA A 686 -16.91 -13.28 24.53
N LEU A 687 -16.92 -14.58 24.82
CA LEU A 687 -17.65 -15.59 24.06
C LEU A 687 -19.17 -15.43 24.18
N ALA A 688 -19.70 -15.03 25.34
CA ALA A 688 -21.12 -14.69 25.51
C ALA A 688 -21.50 -13.39 24.79
N TRP A 689 -20.59 -12.42 24.70
CA TRP A 689 -20.79 -11.24 23.85
C TRP A 689 -20.76 -11.61 22.37
N GLU A 690 -19.88 -12.53 21.96
CA GLU A 690 -19.79 -13.03 20.58
C GLU A 690 -21.11 -13.67 20.12
N ARG A 691 -21.65 -14.61 20.91
CA ARG A 691 -22.93 -15.31 20.64
C ARG A 691 -24.12 -14.35 20.47
N ARG A 692 -24.21 -13.31 21.30
CA ARG A 692 -25.28 -12.29 21.21
C ARG A 692 -25.07 -11.28 20.10
N SER A 693 -23.83 -11.00 19.72
CA SER A 693 -23.49 -9.99 18.72
C SER A 693 -23.53 -10.51 17.28
N GLY A 694 -23.47 -11.82 17.08
CA GLY A 694 -23.29 -12.44 15.76
C GLY A 694 -21.87 -12.25 15.19
N ALA A 695 -20.97 -11.62 15.95
CA ALA A 695 -19.57 -11.50 15.58
C ALA A 695 -18.87 -12.85 15.72
N THR A 696 -17.72 -13.05 15.07
CA THR A 696 -16.86 -14.21 15.33
C THR A 696 -15.48 -13.77 15.82
N SER A 697 -14.89 -14.48 16.77
CA SER A 697 -13.51 -14.21 17.25
C SER A 697 -12.51 -15.14 16.57
N GLU A 698 -11.31 -14.64 16.25
CA GLU A 698 -10.20 -15.50 15.79
C GLU A 698 -9.45 -16.09 16.99
N CYS A 699 -9.85 -17.29 17.40
CA CYS A 699 -9.26 -17.99 18.56
C CYS A 699 -7.73 -18.15 18.43
N ASP A 700 -7.22 -18.44 17.23
CA ASP A 700 -5.78 -18.60 16.93
C ASP A 700 -4.93 -17.38 17.28
N LYS A 701 -5.52 -16.18 17.26
CA LYS A 701 -4.83 -14.93 17.57
C LYS A 701 -4.90 -14.55 19.04
N THR A 702 -5.79 -15.19 19.79
CA THR A 702 -5.95 -14.90 21.21
C THR A 702 -4.65 -15.17 21.94
N THR A 703 -4.21 -14.21 22.75
CA THR A 703 -2.91 -14.29 23.43
C THR A 703 -3.04 -13.95 24.89
N ILE A 704 -2.53 -14.86 25.73
CA ILE A 704 -2.50 -14.71 27.19
C ILE A 704 -1.06 -14.50 27.65
N VAL A 705 -0.81 -13.51 28.52
CA VAL A 705 0.51 -13.23 29.08
C VAL A 705 0.40 -12.89 30.57
N HIS A 706 1.29 -13.47 31.37
CA HIS A 706 1.45 -13.13 32.79
C HIS A 706 2.63 -12.16 32.96
N PHE A 707 2.36 -10.96 33.46
CA PHE A 707 3.35 -9.93 33.72
C PHE A 707 3.82 -9.97 35.17
N THR A 708 5.02 -10.52 35.37
CA THR A 708 5.67 -10.65 36.68
C THR A 708 7.19 -10.66 36.54
N ARG A 709 7.88 -10.19 37.58
CA ARG A 709 9.33 -10.32 37.71
C ARG A 709 9.76 -11.53 38.54
N VAL A 710 8.82 -12.17 39.23
CA VAL A 710 9.04 -13.35 40.09
C VAL A 710 8.55 -14.59 39.36
N ILE A 711 9.47 -15.51 39.06
CA ILE A 711 9.20 -16.69 38.21
C ILE A 711 8.17 -17.63 38.87
N ASP A 712 8.29 -17.81 40.19
CA ASP A 712 7.49 -18.77 40.95
C ASP A 712 5.99 -18.45 40.97
N ARG A 713 5.60 -17.24 40.59
CA ARG A 713 4.21 -16.76 40.58
C ARG A 713 3.53 -16.87 39.22
N THR A 714 4.11 -17.62 38.29
CA THR A 714 3.71 -17.64 36.88
C THR A 714 3.05 -18.95 36.47
N SER A 715 2.71 -19.89 37.39
CA SER A 715 2.65 -21.35 37.08
C SER A 715 2.25 -21.65 35.65
N ARG A 716 3.18 -22.29 34.95
CA ARG A 716 3.09 -22.58 33.52
C ARG A 716 2.19 -23.77 33.21
N ARG A 717 1.51 -24.33 34.21
CA ARG A 717 0.92 -25.67 34.13
C ARG A 717 -0.57 -25.69 33.80
N ILE A 718 -1.27 -24.56 33.89
CA ILE A 718 -2.73 -24.56 33.71
C ILE A 718 -3.11 -23.85 32.40
N PRO A 719 -3.56 -24.59 31.37
CA PRO A 719 -4.04 -23.98 30.15
C PRO A 719 -5.42 -23.35 30.32
N PHE A 720 -5.77 -22.47 29.38
CA PHE A 720 -7.10 -21.89 29.22
C PHE A 720 -7.84 -22.62 28.10
N THR A 721 -9.15 -22.74 28.23
CA THR A 721 -9.98 -23.36 27.19
C THR A 721 -10.79 -22.28 26.49
N ILE A 722 -10.65 -22.18 25.17
CA ILE A 722 -11.41 -21.26 24.33
C ILE A 722 -12.00 -22.07 23.18
N LYS A 723 -13.33 -22.23 23.15
CA LYS A 723 -14.05 -23.02 22.13
C LYS A 723 -13.49 -24.44 21.91
N GLY A 724 -13.05 -25.10 22.99
CA GLY A 724 -12.43 -26.43 22.94
C GLY A 724 -10.91 -26.43 22.72
N ASP A 725 -10.34 -25.30 22.27
CA ASP A 725 -8.88 -25.18 22.08
C ASP A 725 -8.16 -24.84 23.38
N VAL A 726 -7.01 -25.48 23.56
CA VAL A 726 -6.14 -25.33 24.73
C VAL A 726 -5.09 -24.25 24.47
N ILE A 727 -5.27 -23.06 25.06
CA ILE A 727 -4.36 -21.93 24.90
C ILE A 727 -3.39 -21.84 26.09
N LYS A 728 -2.10 -21.91 25.77
CA LYS A 728 -1.00 -21.77 26.74
C LYS A 728 -0.52 -20.31 26.84
N PRO A 729 -0.26 -19.79 28.05
CA PRO A 729 0.31 -18.46 28.22
C PRO A 729 1.66 -18.28 27.51
N LYS A 730 1.82 -17.17 26.80
CA LYS A 730 3.05 -16.78 26.11
C LYS A 730 3.90 -15.89 27.02
N ARG A 731 5.21 -15.85 26.77
CA ARG A 731 6.14 -14.92 27.48
C ARG A 731 6.11 -13.49 26.96
N LYS A 732 5.51 -13.28 25.79
CA LYS A 732 5.46 -12.00 25.08
C LYS A 732 4.21 -11.92 24.22
N ALA A 733 3.67 -10.72 24.06
CA ALA A 733 2.55 -10.42 23.17
C ALA A 733 2.81 -9.11 22.42
N LYS A 734 2.31 -9.01 21.19
CA LYS A 734 2.29 -7.75 20.45
C LYS A 734 0.93 -7.10 20.68
N ILE A 735 0.91 -5.95 21.35
CA ILE A 735 -0.31 -5.20 21.69
C ILE A 735 -0.14 -3.80 21.12
N LEU A 736 -1.09 -3.34 20.30
CA LEU A 736 -1.09 -2.01 19.65
C LEU A 736 0.26 -1.65 18.97
N GLY A 737 0.88 -2.64 18.33
CA GLY A 737 2.15 -2.47 17.62
C GLY A 737 3.42 -2.61 18.48
N VAL A 738 3.31 -2.78 19.80
CA VAL A 738 4.45 -2.91 20.73
C VAL A 738 4.57 -4.33 21.26
N ILE A 739 5.78 -4.91 21.22
CA ILE A 739 6.03 -6.24 21.80
C ILE A 739 6.34 -6.11 23.29
N LEU A 740 5.38 -6.49 24.12
CA LEU A 740 5.46 -6.54 25.58
C LEU A 740 5.95 -7.92 26.01
N ASP A 741 7.10 -8.01 26.70
CA ASP A 741 7.51 -9.22 27.41
C ASP A 741 7.02 -9.20 28.86
N ALA A 742 6.92 -10.39 29.48
CA ALA A 742 6.44 -10.57 30.85
C ALA A 742 7.14 -9.69 31.92
N LYS A 743 8.38 -9.24 31.66
CA LYS A 743 9.16 -8.40 32.57
C LYS A 743 9.26 -6.93 32.11
N LEU A 744 8.59 -6.56 31.02
CA LEU A 744 8.59 -5.24 30.38
C LEU A 744 10.01 -4.71 30.15
N ARG A 745 10.87 -5.54 29.54
CA ARG A 745 12.25 -5.21 29.15
C ARG A 745 12.37 -4.72 27.71
N PHE A 746 11.40 -5.03 26.85
CA PHE A 746 11.26 -4.55 25.47
C PHE A 746 12.43 -4.87 24.52
N LYS A 747 13.35 -5.77 24.88
CA LYS A 747 14.53 -6.10 24.05
C LYS A 747 14.16 -6.54 22.63
N LYS A 748 13.18 -7.45 22.51
CA LYS A 748 12.70 -7.91 21.20
C LYS A 748 12.04 -6.78 20.40
N HIS A 749 11.22 -5.94 21.05
CA HIS A 749 10.60 -4.78 20.41
C HIS A 749 11.64 -3.82 19.84
N MET A 750 12.62 -3.43 20.67
CA MET A 750 13.70 -2.52 20.28
C MET A 750 14.55 -3.09 19.14
N ALA A 751 14.89 -4.37 19.18
CA ALA A 751 15.61 -5.02 18.08
C ALA A 751 14.83 -4.94 16.77
N GLU A 752 13.55 -5.33 16.76
CA GLU A 752 12.72 -5.26 15.55
C GLU A 752 12.50 -3.82 15.06
N ALA A 753 12.31 -2.86 15.97
CA ALA A 753 12.16 -1.45 15.62
C ALA A 753 13.44 -0.89 14.98
N ALA A 754 14.60 -1.18 15.57
CA ALA A 754 15.89 -0.78 15.01
C ALA A 754 16.17 -1.46 13.66
N THR A 755 15.82 -2.74 13.49
CA THR A 755 15.95 -3.43 12.20
C THR A 755 15.06 -2.81 11.13
N ARG A 756 13.79 -2.51 11.44
CA ARG A 756 12.88 -1.82 10.50
C ARG A 756 13.40 -0.42 10.15
N GLY A 757 13.90 0.32 11.13
CA GLY A 757 14.54 1.62 10.92
C GLY A 757 15.79 1.54 10.05
N LEU A 758 16.65 0.55 10.30
CA LEU A 758 17.85 0.31 9.50
C LEU A 758 17.49 -0.03 8.05
N ALA A 759 16.47 -0.88 7.82
CA ALA A 759 15.96 -1.17 6.49
C ALA A 759 15.49 0.13 5.81
N ALA A 760 14.66 0.94 6.48
CA ALA A 760 14.21 2.22 5.95
C ALA A 760 15.38 3.18 5.63
N ALA A 761 16.42 3.22 6.47
CA ALA A 761 17.62 4.03 6.24
C ALA A 761 18.48 3.52 5.08
N MET A 762 18.60 2.19 4.91
CA MET A 762 19.26 1.56 3.76
C MET A 762 18.56 1.96 2.47
N CYS A 763 17.24 1.90 2.46
CA CYS A 763 16.43 2.32 1.35
C CYS A 763 16.66 3.80 1.04
N LEU A 764 16.60 4.68 2.05
CA LEU A 764 16.88 6.13 1.87
C LEU A 764 18.24 6.35 1.18
N ARG A 765 19.27 5.58 1.58
CA ARG A 765 20.61 5.65 1.00
C ARG A 765 20.68 5.16 -0.46
N ARG A 766 19.73 4.33 -0.92
CA ARG A 766 19.64 3.88 -2.31
C ARG A 766 19.11 4.98 -3.24
N LEU A 767 18.39 5.97 -2.72
CA LEU A 767 18.01 7.15 -3.51
C LEU A 767 19.24 8.00 -3.77
N LYS A 768 19.71 7.99 -5.02
CA LYS A 768 20.79 8.84 -5.50
C LYS A 768 20.25 10.22 -5.90
N MET A 769 21.14 11.22 -5.88
CA MET A 769 20.86 12.59 -6.35
C MET A 769 19.79 13.33 -5.54
N LEU A 770 19.61 13.02 -4.25
CA LEU A 770 18.78 13.82 -3.35
C LEU A 770 19.53 15.05 -2.84
N SER A 771 18.82 16.17 -2.66
CA SER A 771 19.36 17.27 -1.86
C SER A 771 19.43 16.86 -0.37
N PRO A 772 20.38 17.39 0.41
CA PRO A 772 20.43 17.14 1.86
C PRO A 772 19.13 17.50 2.59
N GLN A 773 18.49 18.60 2.20
CA GLN A 773 17.21 19.03 2.77
C GLN A 773 16.11 17.99 2.58
N THR A 774 15.95 17.47 1.35
CA THR A 774 14.96 16.44 1.04
C THR A 774 15.29 15.12 1.74
N ALA A 775 16.56 14.70 1.74
CA ALA A 775 16.98 13.49 2.42
C ALA A 775 16.69 13.56 3.93
N ARG A 776 16.92 14.73 4.56
CA ARG A 776 16.58 14.98 5.97
C ARG A 776 15.09 14.90 6.23
N GLN A 777 14.28 15.48 5.36
CA GLN A 777 12.83 15.41 5.46
C GLN A 777 12.31 13.96 5.32
N LEU A 778 12.87 13.19 4.37
CA LEU A 778 12.56 11.76 4.21
C LEU A 778 12.98 10.94 5.44
N LEU A 779 14.14 11.23 6.05
CA LEU A 779 14.57 10.58 7.29
C LEU A 779 13.56 10.84 8.41
N ALA A 780 13.18 12.10 8.63
CA ALA A 780 12.22 12.50 9.66
C ALA A 780 10.81 11.91 9.41
N ALA A 781 10.40 11.76 8.15
CA ALA A 781 9.07 11.26 7.79
C ALA A 781 8.96 9.72 7.73
N THR A 782 10.07 9.00 7.47
CA THR A 782 10.02 7.56 7.13
C THR A 782 10.89 6.68 8.01
N VAL A 783 12.07 7.17 8.42
CA VAL A 783 13.05 6.39 9.19
C VAL A 783 12.79 6.55 10.68
N ALA A 784 12.75 7.80 11.18
CA ALA A 784 12.55 8.08 12.60
C ALA A 784 11.21 7.52 13.14
N PRO A 785 10.04 7.70 12.49
CA PRO A 785 8.77 7.21 13.01
C PRO A 785 8.71 5.67 13.08
N THR A 786 9.42 4.98 12.18
CA THR A 786 9.50 3.51 12.15
C THR A 786 10.26 2.94 13.36
N MET A 787 11.25 3.69 13.84
CA MET A 787 12.06 3.34 15.01
C MET A 787 11.42 3.78 16.33
N ASP A 788 10.85 4.98 16.34
CA ASP A 788 10.52 5.71 17.56
C ASP A 788 9.05 5.53 17.98
N TYR A 789 8.26 4.78 17.21
CA TYR A 789 6.85 4.49 17.52
C TYR A 789 6.68 3.97 18.96
N ALA A 790 5.79 4.64 19.71
CA ALA A 790 5.50 4.35 21.10
C ALA A 790 6.72 4.38 22.03
N SER A 791 7.77 5.13 21.68
CA SER A 791 9.01 5.25 22.48
C SER A 791 8.76 5.65 23.93
N VAL A 792 7.73 6.44 24.21
CA VAL A 792 7.29 6.79 25.56
C VAL A 792 6.93 5.58 26.44
N VAL A 793 6.61 4.43 25.84
CA VAL A 793 6.23 3.17 26.53
C VAL A 793 7.45 2.30 26.86
N TRP A 794 8.49 2.31 26.02
CA TRP A 794 9.58 1.32 26.08
C TRP A 794 10.99 1.92 26.24
N SER A 795 11.19 3.21 25.97
CA SER A 795 12.50 3.87 26.01
C SER A 795 13.16 3.86 27.39
N HIS A 796 12.37 3.78 28.47
CA HIS A 796 12.86 3.70 29.85
C HIS A 796 13.65 2.42 30.14
N ALA A 797 13.43 1.36 29.35
CA ALA A 797 14.09 0.06 29.47
C ALA A 797 15.32 -0.07 28.56
N ARG A 798 15.62 0.94 27.75
CA ARG A 798 16.75 0.98 26.82
C ARG A 798 18.06 1.16 27.58
N GLY A 799 19.03 0.26 27.36
CA GLY A 799 20.42 0.45 27.75
C GLY A 799 21.27 1.00 26.61
N GLU A 800 22.57 1.19 26.86
CA GLU A 800 23.54 1.66 25.86
C GLU A 800 23.64 0.71 24.66
N ARG A 801 23.60 -0.60 24.91
CA ARG A 801 23.62 -1.62 23.85
C ARG A 801 22.43 -1.47 22.92
N GLU A 802 21.21 -1.35 23.45
CA GLU A 802 20.03 -1.18 22.62
C GLU A 802 20.03 0.18 21.89
N LEU A 803 20.51 1.25 22.53
CA LEU A 803 20.70 2.55 21.89
C LEU A 803 21.65 2.47 20.69
N SER A 804 22.72 1.67 20.78
CA SER A 804 23.66 1.47 19.68
C SER A 804 23.00 0.94 18.39
N TRP A 805 21.91 0.15 18.52
CA TRP A 805 21.17 -0.38 17.37
C TRP A 805 20.43 0.73 16.62
N PHE A 806 19.79 1.65 17.35
CA PHE A 806 19.12 2.81 16.76
C PHE A 806 20.14 3.80 16.19
N ASN A 807 21.24 4.05 16.90
CA ASN A 807 22.32 4.91 16.42
C ASN A 807 22.94 4.39 15.12
N ARG A 808 22.95 3.08 14.88
CA ARG A 808 23.39 2.50 13.60
C ARG A 808 22.48 2.92 12.43
N ALA A 809 21.16 2.85 12.62
CA ALA A 809 20.19 3.28 11.61
C ALA A 809 20.25 4.80 11.40
N GLN A 810 20.32 5.55 12.50
CA GLN A 810 20.47 7.00 12.52
C GLN A 810 21.74 7.47 11.78
N ARG A 811 22.91 6.87 12.08
CA ARG A 811 24.18 7.15 11.38
C ARG A 811 24.07 6.86 9.89
N MET A 812 23.37 5.81 9.50
CA MET A 812 23.17 5.48 8.09
C MET A 812 22.32 6.53 7.38
N GLY A 813 21.24 6.99 8.02
CA GLY A 813 20.41 8.09 7.52
C GLY A 813 21.18 9.41 7.44
N ALA A 814 21.94 9.76 8.48
CA ALA A 814 22.81 10.94 8.49
C ALA A 814 23.82 10.94 7.32
N ARG A 815 24.45 9.79 7.05
CA ARG A 815 25.35 9.63 5.90
C ARG A 815 24.63 9.69 4.55
N ALA A 816 23.35 9.30 4.49
CA ALA A 816 22.55 9.47 3.28
C ALA A 816 22.24 10.95 3.01
N ILE A 817 22.15 11.77 4.05
CA ILE A 817 21.93 13.22 3.96
C ILE A 817 23.21 13.95 3.57
N THR A 818 24.31 13.67 4.27
CA THR A 818 25.57 14.42 4.12
C THR A 818 26.48 13.91 3.01
N GLY A 819 26.28 12.66 2.55
CA GLY A 819 27.21 11.99 1.65
C GLY A 819 28.54 11.58 2.32
N ALA A 820 28.65 11.69 3.65
CA ALA A 820 29.90 11.46 4.38
C ALA A 820 30.42 10.01 4.28
N PHE A 821 31.75 9.88 4.43
CA PHE A 821 32.47 8.61 4.43
C PHE A 821 31.94 7.63 5.48
N ARG A 822 32.24 6.34 5.30
CA ARG A 822 31.80 5.28 6.23
C ARG A 822 32.36 5.42 7.64
N THR A 823 33.51 6.06 7.77
CA THR A 823 34.29 6.21 9.01
C THR A 823 33.90 7.43 9.85
N VAL A 824 32.99 8.29 9.36
CA VAL A 824 32.56 9.49 10.10
C VAL A 824 31.96 9.13 11.47
N SER A 825 32.30 9.92 12.49
CA SER A 825 31.69 9.83 13.81
C SER A 825 30.16 10.06 13.71
N THR A 826 29.36 9.34 14.52
CA THR A 826 27.90 9.55 14.52
C THR A 826 27.56 10.99 14.85
N VAL A 827 28.19 11.55 15.88
CA VAL A 827 27.86 12.88 16.40
C VAL A 827 28.10 13.95 15.34
N VAL A 828 29.24 13.86 14.64
CA VAL A 828 29.55 14.76 13.52
C VAL A 828 28.55 14.58 12.38
N ALA A 829 28.24 13.34 12.00
CA ALA A 829 27.27 13.09 10.94
C ALA A 829 25.87 13.61 11.28
N GLU A 830 25.43 13.49 12.54
CA GLU A 830 24.14 14.01 13.02
C GLU A 830 24.11 15.54 13.02
N ALA A 831 25.19 16.18 13.48
CA ALA A 831 25.33 17.63 13.48
C ALA A 831 25.28 18.21 12.06
N GLU A 832 26.11 17.67 11.16
CA GLU A 832 26.16 18.08 9.74
C GLU A 832 24.85 17.77 9.00
N ALA A 833 24.19 16.66 9.34
CA ALA A 833 22.87 16.34 8.80
C ALA A 833 21.76 17.23 9.40
N SER A 834 22.03 18.02 10.44
CA SER A 834 21.06 18.84 11.17
C SER A 834 19.85 18.01 11.60
N ILE A 835 20.11 16.88 12.28
CA ILE A 835 19.09 15.97 12.83
C ILE A 835 19.25 15.78 14.34
N GLN A 836 18.13 15.74 15.06
CA GLN A 836 18.11 15.40 16.47
C GLN A 836 18.57 13.96 16.70
N THR A 837 19.31 13.74 17.78
CA THR A 837 19.71 12.41 18.24
C THR A 837 18.49 11.55 18.61
N VAL A 838 18.66 10.24 18.62
CA VAL A 838 17.61 9.29 19.04
C VAL A 838 17.12 9.59 20.46
N CYS A 839 18.01 10.01 21.37
CA CYS A 839 17.65 10.32 22.74
C CYS A 839 16.79 11.59 22.84
N GLU A 840 17.18 12.66 22.15
CA GLU A 840 16.43 13.92 22.14
C GLU A 840 15.02 13.73 21.59
N ARG A 841 14.86 12.97 20.50
CA ARG A 841 13.53 12.67 19.93
C ARG A 841 12.63 11.93 20.91
N HIS A 842 13.18 10.96 21.65
CA HIS A 842 12.43 10.22 22.66
C HIS A 842 12.06 11.09 23.87
N VAL A 843 12.95 11.97 24.31
CA VAL A 843 12.66 12.95 25.38
C VAL A 843 11.57 13.91 24.91
N GLN A 844 11.68 14.46 23.70
CA GLN A 844 10.67 15.35 23.12
C GLN A 844 9.30 14.67 23.01
N ALA A 845 9.25 13.41 22.57
CA ALA A 845 8.01 12.63 22.55
C ALA A 845 7.41 12.45 23.94
N GLY A 846 8.25 12.16 24.95
CA GLY A 846 7.85 12.08 26.36
C GLY A 846 7.28 13.38 26.90
N THR A 847 7.97 14.50 26.66
CA THR A 847 7.54 15.85 27.06
C THR A 847 6.21 16.22 26.42
N ARG A 848 6.07 16.03 25.10
CA ARG A 848 4.83 16.33 24.37
C ARG A 848 3.66 15.52 24.93
N LEU A 849 3.86 14.24 25.17
CA LEU A 849 2.83 13.38 25.76
C LEU A 849 2.46 13.85 27.17
N TYR A 850 3.45 14.16 28.01
CA TYR A 850 3.19 14.61 29.38
C TYR A 850 2.40 15.93 29.43
N ILE A 851 2.75 16.90 28.59
CA ILE A 851 2.00 18.15 28.42
C ILE A 851 0.57 17.86 27.97
N ASN A 852 0.39 17.05 26.92
CA ASN A 852 -0.93 16.66 26.43
C ASN A 852 -1.77 15.93 27.49
N MET A 853 -1.14 15.19 28.40
CA MET A 853 -1.85 14.50 29.48
C MET A 853 -2.48 15.45 30.48
N LYS A 854 -1.92 16.66 30.67
CA LYS A 854 -2.47 17.68 31.57
C LYS A 854 -3.74 18.34 31.02
N THR A 855 -3.94 18.29 29.70
CA THR A 855 -5.13 18.85 29.02
C THR A 855 -6.23 17.81 28.77
N LEU A 856 -6.06 16.57 29.26
CA LEU A 856 -7.07 15.52 29.10
C LEU A 856 -8.33 15.80 29.94
N PRO A 857 -9.52 15.47 29.43
CA PRO A 857 -10.76 15.57 30.21
C PRO A 857 -10.68 14.75 31.51
N LYS A 858 -11.33 15.21 32.58
CA LYS A 858 -11.41 14.48 33.87
C LYS A 858 -11.98 13.06 33.74
N THR A 859 -12.79 12.81 32.72
CA THR A 859 -13.35 11.49 32.39
C THR A 859 -12.33 10.53 31.78
N HIS A 860 -11.18 11.02 31.32
CA HIS A 860 -10.13 10.19 30.74
C HIS A 860 -9.41 9.38 31.83
N PRO A 861 -9.19 8.05 31.65
CA PRO A 861 -8.59 7.21 32.70
C PRO A 861 -7.22 7.71 33.19
N LEU A 862 -6.38 8.20 32.28
CA LEU A 862 -5.06 8.76 32.63
C LEU A 862 -5.14 10.07 33.45
N ALA A 863 -6.17 10.88 33.29
CA ALA A 863 -6.31 12.14 34.03
C ALA A 863 -6.58 11.89 35.53
N THR A 864 -7.28 10.80 35.85
CA THR A 864 -7.60 10.39 37.22
C THR A 864 -6.50 9.56 37.90
N LEU A 865 -5.46 9.18 37.16
CA LEU A 865 -4.48 8.22 37.60
C LEU A 865 -3.48 8.88 38.56
N LYS A 866 -3.65 8.65 39.87
CA LYS A 866 -2.64 9.06 40.87
C LYS A 866 -1.36 8.25 40.69
N VAL A 867 -0.25 8.95 40.44
CA VAL A 867 1.10 8.38 40.35
C VAL A 867 1.72 8.41 41.76
N SER A 868 2.12 7.26 42.30
CA SER A 868 2.63 7.19 43.68
C SER A 868 4.14 7.46 43.78
N VAL A 869 4.61 7.92 44.94
CA VAL A 869 6.01 8.37 45.17
C VAL A 869 7.00 7.21 45.40
N SER A 870 6.59 5.94 45.38
CA SER A 870 7.50 4.78 45.58
C SER A 870 8.65 4.66 44.58
N ARG A 871 9.91 4.62 45.04
CA ARG A 871 11.10 4.42 44.19
C ARG A 871 11.23 2.99 43.64
N ARG A 872 10.48 2.03 44.18
CA ARG A 872 10.49 0.62 43.73
C ARG A 872 9.59 0.46 42.50
N TYR A 873 10.09 -0.21 41.46
CA TYR A 873 9.39 -0.39 40.17
C TYR A 873 8.85 0.93 39.60
N MET A 874 9.75 1.84 39.22
CA MET A 874 9.37 3.08 38.54
C MET A 874 8.84 2.80 37.13
N SER A 875 7.61 3.22 36.86
CA SER A 875 6.98 3.16 35.54
C SER A 875 7.44 4.32 34.64
N PRO A 876 7.23 4.24 33.31
CA PRO A 876 7.54 5.35 32.39
C PRO A 876 6.75 6.61 32.72
N LEU A 877 5.44 6.46 32.99
CA LEU A 877 4.59 7.58 33.36
C LEU A 877 5.12 8.30 34.60
N LYS A 878 5.58 7.55 35.60
CA LYS A 878 6.20 8.13 36.78
C LYS A 878 7.51 8.84 36.48
N ARG A 879 8.36 8.26 35.64
CA ARG A 879 9.62 8.93 35.23
C ARG A 879 9.35 10.24 34.52
N LEU A 880 8.33 10.30 33.66
CA LEU A 880 7.89 11.54 33.02
C LEU A 880 7.39 12.55 34.06
N ALA A 881 6.57 12.11 35.02
CA ALA A 881 6.09 13.00 36.09
C ALA A 881 7.23 13.58 36.93
N LEU A 882 8.23 12.78 37.30
CA LEU A 882 9.41 13.23 38.05
C LEU A 882 10.32 14.15 37.22
N ALA A 883 10.54 13.84 35.94
CA ALA A 883 11.37 14.66 35.04
C ALA A 883 10.80 16.07 34.82
N HIS A 884 9.50 16.23 35.06
CA HIS A 884 8.79 17.50 34.96
C HIS A 884 8.29 18.03 36.33
N GLU A 885 8.70 17.41 37.44
CA GLU A 885 8.40 17.92 38.78
C GLU A 885 9.13 19.25 38.98
N GLY A 886 8.42 20.29 39.46
CA GLY A 886 9.01 21.62 39.64
C GLY A 886 9.22 22.45 38.36
N SER A 887 8.91 21.91 37.17
CA SER A 887 9.08 22.62 35.88
C SER A 887 8.12 23.79 35.63
N GLY A 888 7.33 24.20 36.63
CA GLY A 888 6.35 25.29 36.50
C GLY A 888 5.21 24.97 35.53
N ILE A 889 5.07 23.71 35.08
CA ILE A 889 4.00 23.27 34.18
C ILE A 889 2.59 23.54 34.74
N GLU A 890 2.46 23.67 36.06
CA GLU A 890 1.21 24.05 36.73
C GLU A 890 0.83 25.52 36.48
N ARG A 891 1.78 26.35 36.03
CA ARG A 891 1.58 27.74 35.58
C ARG A 891 1.32 27.83 34.07
N MET A 892 1.31 26.72 33.33
CA MET A 892 0.94 26.76 31.92
C MET A 892 -0.51 27.23 31.81
N GLU A 893 -0.76 28.13 30.86
CA GLU A 893 -2.10 28.53 30.48
C GLU A 893 -2.93 27.28 30.22
N THR A 894 -3.94 27.06 31.05
CA THR A 894 -4.84 25.93 30.89
C THR A 894 -5.91 26.34 29.90
N ILE A 895 -5.64 26.13 28.61
CA ILE A 895 -6.70 26.17 27.61
C ILE A 895 -7.58 24.95 27.87
N GLN A 896 -8.77 25.16 28.45
CA GLN A 896 -9.77 24.13 28.58
C GLN A 896 -10.17 23.69 27.17
N ALA A 897 -9.66 22.55 26.74
CA ALA A 897 -10.07 21.96 25.49
C ALA A 897 -11.55 21.54 25.64
N TYR A 898 -12.49 22.39 25.25
CA TYR A 898 -13.89 22.00 25.10
C TYR A 898 -14.09 21.40 23.72
N THR A 899 -15.00 20.45 23.61
CA THR A 899 -15.48 19.99 22.31
C THR A 899 -16.34 21.13 21.75
N VAL A 900 -15.96 21.70 20.61
CA VAL A 900 -16.78 22.69 19.90
C VAL A 900 -17.87 21.90 19.17
N PRO A 901 -19.16 22.26 19.31
CA PRO A 901 -20.20 21.66 18.48
C PRO A 901 -19.91 21.96 17.01
N PRO A 902 -19.93 20.97 16.10
CA PRO A 902 -19.62 21.19 14.69
C PRO A 902 -20.47 22.27 14.02
N TRP A 903 -21.69 22.49 14.51
CA TRP A 903 -22.66 23.46 14.00
C TRP A 903 -22.51 24.89 14.57
N VAL A 904 -21.41 25.22 15.25
CA VAL A 904 -21.16 26.57 15.80
C VAL A 904 -19.95 27.20 15.10
N ASN A 905 -20.18 28.32 14.41
CA ASN A 905 -19.12 29.13 13.82
C ASN A 905 -18.36 29.91 14.91
N PHE A 906 -17.08 29.57 15.11
CA PHE A 906 -16.15 30.44 15.82
C PHE A 906 -15.37 31.27 14.78
N HIS A 907 -15.85 32.48 14.49
CA HIS A 907 -14.94 33.53 14.04
C HIS A 907 -14.25 34.07 15.30
N PRO A 908 -12.92 34.00 15.44
CA PRO A 908 -12.24 34.66 16.54
C PRO A 908 -12.45 36.17 16.38
N SER A 909 -13.42 36.74 17.09
CA SER A 909 -13.63 38.17 17.17
C SER A 909 -12.54 38.76 18.08
N GLY A 910 -11.44 39.19 17.46
CA GLY A 910 -10.34 39.89 18.11
C GLY A 910 -9.41 40.44 17.04
N SER A 911 -9.42 41.76 16.88
CA SER A 911 -8.58 42.54 15.97
C SER A 911 -7.10 42.15 16.07
N ILE A 912 -6.56 41.53 15.01
CA ILE A 912 -5.13 41.60 14.69
C ILE A 912 -5.05 42.25 13.31
N SER A 913 -4.87 43.56 13.31
CA SER A 913 -4.58 44.38 12.14
C SER A 913 -3.11 44.19 11.75
N SER A 914 -2.82 43.20 10.90
CA SER A 914 -1.59 43.14 10.09
C SER A 914 -1.73 42.10 8.95
N PRO A 915 -1.51 42.46 7.66
CA PRO A 915 -1.74 41.56 6.52
C PRO A 915 -0.79 40.36 6.41
N GLU A 916 0.14 40.17 7.34
CA GLU A 916 1.11 39.05 7.33
C GLU A 916 0.67 37.84 8.19
N ALA A 917 -0.47 37.93 8.89
CA ALA A 917 -0.96 36.89 9.79
C ALA A 917 -2.03 35.94 9.21
N LEU A 918 -2.34 36.02 7.90
CA LEU A 918 -3.35 35.17 7.24
C LEU A 918 -2.80 33.85 6.65
N SER A 919 -1.52 33.53 6.89
CA SER A 919 -0.94 32.22 6.54
C SER A 919 -0.82 31.23 7.71
N SER A 920 -1.14 31.65 8.95
CA SER A 920 -0.87 30.88 10.17
C SER A 920 -2.10 30.41 10.96
N SER A 921 -3.31 30.81 10.57
CA SER A 921 -4.57 30.50 11.29
C SER A 921 -5.44 29.40 10.66
N SER A 922 -4.94 28.74 9.61
CA SER A 922 -5.54 27.52 9.02
C SER A 922 -4.75 26.24 9.38
N VAL A 923 -4.31 26.10 10.63
CA VAL A 923 -3.73 24.84 11.12
C VAL A 923 -4.85 23.93 11.62
N SER A 924 -5.67 23.45 10.67
CA SER A 924 -6.54 22.31 10.84
C SER A 924 -5.70 21.04 11.04
N VAL A 925 -5.58 20.58 12.29
CA VAL A 925 -5.59 19.17 12.75
C VAL A 925 -4.67 18.12 12.08
N LEU A 926 -3.74 18.50 11.19
CA LEU A 926 -2.82 17.58 10.50
C LEU A 926 -1.34 17.66 10.94
N SER A 927 -1.07 18.24 12.12
CA SER A 927 0.25 18.20 12.77
C SER A 927 0.37 17.09 13.85
N PHE A 928 -0.22 15.92 13.56
CA PHE A 928 -0.08 14.69 14.35
C PHE A 928 1.00 13.73 13.83
N LEU A 929 1.87 14.17 12.92
CA LEU A 929 3.15 13.51 12.63
C LEU A 929 4.25 14.56 12.75
N GLY A 930 5.23 14.30 13.61
CA GLY A 930 6.22 15.27 14.06
C GLY A 930 6.98 15.95 12.94
N VAL A 931 6.71 17.23 12.74
CA VAL A 931 7.63 18.24 12.23
C VAL A 931 7.25 19.54 12.94
N SER A 932 8.16 20.10 13.75
CA SER A 932 8.05 21.50 14.18
C SER A 932 8.86 22.37 13.19
N PRO A 933 8.40 23.59 12.86
CA PRO A 933 9.24 24.59 12.22
C PRO A 933 10.20 25.20 13.26
N LEU A 934 11.44 25.45 12.86
CA LEU A 934 12.42 26.25 13.63
C LEU A 934 12.37 27.72 13.15
N PRO A 935 12.71 28.68 14.02
CA PRO A 935 12.43 30.12 13.84
C PRO A 935 13.29 30.77 12.76
N GLY A 936 12.73 31.82 12.15
CA GLY A 936 13.38 32.70 11.19
C GLY A 936 14.57 33.42 11.81
N ILE A 937 15.61 33.57 11.00
CA ILE A 937 16.79 34.38 11.24
C ILE A 937 16.41 35.82 10.92
N ASP A 938 16.60 36.72 11.89
CA ASP A 938 16.51 38.16 11.69
C ASP A 938 17.46 38.61 10.57
N THR A 939 16.91 39.30 9.59
CA THR A 939 17.64 40.05 8.58
C THR A 939 18.34 41.24 9.24
N TYR A 940 19.66 41.18 9.37
CA TYR A 940 20.47 42.38 9.57
C TYR A 940 20.84 42.96 8.21
N GLU A 941 20.48 44.22 8.02
CA GLU A 941 20.82 45.07 6.87
C GLU A 941 22.33 45.27 6.71
N GLU A 942 22.72 45.45 5.44
CA GLU A 942 24.05 45.82 4.98
C GLU A 942 24.56 47.11 5.63
N ASN A 943 25.82 47.10 6.09
CA ASN A 943 26.66 48.29 6.06
C ASN A 943 28.15 47.92 5.91
N SER A 944 28.64 48.08 4.69
CA SER A 944 29.92 48.68 4.25
C SER A 944 31.23 48.47 5.04
N ARG A 945 32.31 48.31 4.25
CA ARG A 945 33.75 48.58 4.50
C ARG A 945 34.55 47.43 5.14
N GLN A 946 35.45 46.78 4.41
CA GLN A 946 36.82 47.18 3.99
C GLN A 946 37.87 46.50 4.89
N GLU A 947 38.70 45.66 4.26
CA GLU A 947 40.06 45.22 4.61
C GLU A 947 40.54 45.27 6.07
N HIS A 948 40.98 44.13 6.64
CA HIS A 948 42.41 43.88 6.88
C HIS A 948 42.73 42.49 7.43
N ARG A 949 44.03 42.17 7.30
CA ARG A 949 44.71 40.88 7.44
C ARG A 949 44.90 40.40 8.89
N HIS A 950 45.18 39.09 8.96
CA HIS A 950 46.13 38.39 9.84
C HIS A 950 45.63 37.55 11.03
N PRO A 951 46.36 36.46 11.39
CA PRO A 951 45.80 35.18 11.83
C PRO A 951 46.34 34.71 13.20
N ARG A 952 45.94 33.48 13.60
CA ARG A 952 46.47 32.67 14.73
C ARG A 952 46.00 33.19 16.11
N THR A 953 45.69 32.41 17.15
CA THR A 953 46.15 31.07 17.56
C THR A 953 45.26 30.59 18.74
N THR A 954 44.96 29.28 18.77
CA THR A 954 44.89 28.35 19.93
C THR A 954 44.31 28.71 21.31
N ASN A 955 43.50 27.74 21.80
CA ASN A 955 43.33 27.22 23.17
C ASN A 955 42.44 28.00 24.16
N LEU A 956 41.24 27.47 24.42
CA LEU A 956 40.95 26.49 25.49
C LEU A 956 39.62 25.78 25.23
#